data_AF-A0A9Q8W9Y9-F1
#
_entry.id   AF-A0A9Q8W9Y9-F1
#
_cell.length_a   1.000
_cell.length_b   1.000
_cell.length_c   1.000
_cell.angle_alpha   90.00
_cell.angle_beta   90.00
_cell.angle_gamma   90.00
#
_symmetry.space_group_name_H-M   'P 1'
#
loop_
_entity.id
_entity.type
_entity.pdbx_description
1 polymer ?
#
loop_
_entity_poly.entity_id
_entity_poly.type
_entity_poly.pdbx_seq_one_letter_code
_entity_poly.pdbx_strand_id
1 'polypeptide(L)'
;MAGNHNDGNPARVWLRDDACMRTIDRLCNLGVADLIPLPQVVVIGNPSSGKSSVLECMTGLAFPRGPEICTRYATQITCRRDAYESVQISIIPSQDSNEDRKERLKKFGFSGKKNDLELADVFMKANEAMELRGINDGDASKLPIFAEDILKIEINSPDQYHLTIIDVPGIFRTPTKGLTTNNDIAIVRNIVNRYIKDQRTIILAVIPCNVDASTQEALTLAKEVDPEGLRTIGVLTKPDLATERVTQQIVCELIEGKRHPLRLGYCVVKNQSDDEGASTKTDRNSSEKEFFSARPWSRIKSTFRVGVSGLGIRLRDLLGDLFKKDHTNIEANIHRRLNNTETLLSRLGSSRSRADAQRRYLANIASGFQEVCVRARDGNYSGMGMFQYDVHFRLITCVVNLNEAFNKEEVGPVPGFKVPMDEQSTRYLGDILKHMNFKCPKPVEGLLLGRIEFLFHRSRTAEIGSFPGSLLAQTFKEQTQRWAPLVLKHVSQVIVVIHKFIRITLQRKCEGDSNTFEMLHDHLLLPKLRAAYQRALDHAQFLLEVELSGQPYTMNHYFDSNLQVSQATRLQQAINKAIGPESVRNVDGATARNPSTNASPASGENTLGANNNNGSPFDFTSQQEDGSSGAAGWWVPKSMLSKLTTDRSNAEQVREDIHDALRSYYMVARRRFVDVVLQQVIFHFLLDSKTSPLKIFTPDLVMSLDDTQLKMIAGESAATRDKRKVLTQNILNMKLALQELENTK
;
A
#
# COMPACT_ATOMS: atom_id res chain seq x y z
N MET A 1 -15.88 -24.44 -57.65
CA MET A 1 -15.53 -25.87 -57.61
C MET A 1 -15.69 -26.35 -56.17
N ALA A 2 -16.75 -27.11 -55.90
CA ALA A 2 -17.06 -27.60 -54.57
C ALA A 2 -16.31 -28.92 -54.32
N GLY A 3 -15.28 -28.86 -53.46
CA GLY A 3 -14.53 -30.05 -53.02
C GLY A 3 -15.36 -30.85 -52.03
N ASN A 4 -15.71 -32.08 -52.43
CA ASN A 4 -16.38 -33.08 -51.63
C ASN A 4 -15.34 -33.69 -50.64
N HIS A 5 -15.17 -33.09 -49.45
CA HIS A 5 -14.37 -33.71 -48.39
C HIS A 5 -15.27 -34.53 -47.47
N ASN A 6 -15.08 -35.84 -47.57
CA ASN A 6 -15.68 -36.89 -46.77
C ASN A 6 -14.95 -36.96 -45.41
N ASP A 7 -15.39 -36.19 -44.41
CA ASP A 7 -14.68 -36.09 -43.11
C ASP A 7 -15.48 -36.70 -41.96
N GLY A 8 -14.96 -37.82 -41.44
CA GLY A 8 -15.56 -38.64 -40.38
C GLY A 8 -15.41 -38.15 -38.93
N ASN A 9 -15.15 -36.85 -38.68
CA ASN A 9 -15.06 -36.33 -37.31
C ASN A 9 -16.40 -35.71 -36.86
N PRO A 10 -17.15 -36.32 -35.93
CA PRO A 10 -18.49 -35.86 -35.53
C PRO A 10 -18.49 -34.45 -34.94
N ALA A 11 -17.42 -33.98 -34.28
CA ALA A 11 -17.35 -32.63 -33.72
C ALA A 11 -17.40 -31.52 -34.80
N ARG A 12 -16.88 -31.79 -36.00
CA ARG A 12 -16.87 -30.85 -37.13
C ARG A 12 -18.28 -30.52 -37.67
N VAL A 13 -19.26 -31.39 -37.43
CA VAL A 13 -20.62 -31.24 -37.98
C VAL A 13 -21.49 -30.30 -37.13
N TRP A 14 -21.20 -30.17 -35.84
CA TRP A 14 -22.07 -29.48 -34.87
C TRP A 14 -21.89 -27.96 -34.88
N LEU A 15 -20.66 -27.49 -35.05
CA LEU A 15 -20.30 -26.07 -35.04
C LEU A 15 -19.42 -25.78 -36.26
N ARG A 16 -20.03 -25.68 -37.44
CA ARG A 16 -19.34 -25.08 -38.61
C ARG A 16 -18.81 -23.70 -38.22
N ASP A 17 -17.61 -23.38 -38.71
CA ASP A 17 -16.86 -22.13 -38.52
C ASP A 17 -17.76 -20.89 -38.41
N ASP A 18 -18.03 -20.48 -37.17
CA ASP A 18 -18.68 -19.20 -36.88
C ASP A 18 -17.63 -18.25 -36.33
N ALA A 19 -17.58 -17.04 -36.89
CA ALA A 19 -16.69 -15.98 -36.43
C ALA A 19 -16.89 -15.72 -34.92
N CYS A 20 -18.14 -15.79 -34.45
CA CYS A 20 -18.49 -15.58 -33.04
C CYS A 20 -17.82 -16.60 -32.10
N MET A 21 -17.86 -17.88 -32.46
CA MET A 21 -17.27 -18.94 -31.64
C MET A 21 -15.74 -18.89 -31.65
N ARG A 22 -15.13 -18.48 -32.78
CA ARG A 22 -13.67 -18.24 -32.85
C ARG A 22 -13.25 -17.07 -31.95
N THR A 23 -14.05 -16.01 -31.87
CA THR A 23 -13.79 -14.89 -30.97
C THR A 23 -13.85 -15.36 -29.51
N ILE A 24 -14.87 -16.13 -29.12
CA ILE A 24 -14.94 -16.71 -27.76
C ILE A 24 -13.67 -17.51 -27.44
N ASP A 25 -13.24 -18.40 -28.35
CA ASP A 25 -12.03 -19.20 -28.15
C ASP A 25 -10.77 -18.33 -28.00
N ARG A 26 -10.61 -17.29 -28.82
CA ARG A 26 -9.48 -16.35 -28.71
C ARG A 26 -9.49 -15.61 -27.38
N LEU A 27 -10.64 -15.14 -26.94
CA LEU A 27 -10.78 -14.44 -25.66
C LEU A 27 -10.47 -15.36 -24.47
N CYS A 28 -10.88 -16.63 -24.53
CA CYS A 28 -10.52 -17.63 -23.53
C CYS A 28 -9.01 -17.89 -23.50
N ASN A 29 -8.36 -17.99 -24.67
CA ASN A 29 -6.90 -18.18 -24.78
C ASN A 29 -6.10 -16.97 -24.24
N LEU A 30 -6.69 -15.78 -24.25
CA LEU A 30 -6.09 -14.58 -23.64
C LEU A 30 -6.22 -14.55 -22.11
N GLY A 31 -6.82 -15.57 -21.48
CA GLY A 31 -6.96 -15.67 -20.04
C GLY A 31 -8.08 -14.78 -19.46
N VAL A 32 -9.07 -14.44 -20.29
CA VAL A 32 -10.24 -13.60 -19.95
C VAL A 32 -11.50 -14.46 -19.75
N ALA A 33 -11.34 -15.78 -19.71
CA ALA A 33 -12.44 -16.75 -19.65
C ALA A 33 -13.37 -16.58 -18.44
N ASP A 34 -12.85 -16.07 -17.32
CA ASP A 34 -13.61 -15.78 -16.09
C ASP A 34 -14.51 -14.53 -16.20
N LEU A 35 -14.17 -13.61 -17.10
CA LEU A 35 -14.92 -12.38 -17.35
C LEU A 35 -15.96 -12.53 -18.46
N ILE A 36 -15.89 -13.64 -19.20
CA ILE A 36 -16.79 -13.96 -20.30
C ILE A 36 -17.84 -14.94 -19.77
N PRO A 37 -19.14 -14.62 -19.88
CA PRO A 37 -20.17 -15.61 -19.64
C PRO A 37 -20.08 -16.65 -20.76
N LEU A 38 -19.38 -17.75 -20.48
CA LEU A 38 -19.33 -18.87 -21.41
C LEU A 38 -20.73 -19.44 -21.58
N PRO A 39 -21.16 -19.69 -22.83
CA PRO A 39 -22.46 -20.27 -23.06
C PRO A 39 -22.60 -21.64 -22.40
N GLN A 40 -23.74 -21.84 -21.75
CA GLN A 40 -24.09 -23.08 -21.06
C GLN A 40 -25.37 -23.66 -21.64
N VAL A 41 -25.41 -24.99 -21.77
CA VAL A 41 -26.58 -25.72 -22.24
C VAL A 41 -26.93 -26.78 -21.20
N VAL A 42 -28.14 -26.72 -20.64
CA VAL A 42 -28.64 -27.72 -19.68
C VAL A 42 -29.68 -28.62 -20.34
N VAL A 43 -29.54 -29.93 -20.16
CA VAL A 43 -30.44 -30.94 -20.72
C VAL A 43 -31.40 -31.44 -19.65
N ILE A 44 -32.68 -31.10 -19.77
CA ILE A 44 -33.73 -31.49 -18.82
C ILE A 44 -34.73 -32.46 -19.46
N GLY A 45 -35.32 -33.36 -18.68
CA GLY A 45 -36.25 -34.37 -19.18
C GLY A 45 -36.58 -35.43 -18.13
N ASN A 46 -37.68 -36.14 -18.31
CA ASN A 46 -38.06 -37.24 -17.42
C ASN A 46 -37.03 -38.40 -17.47
N PRO A 47 -36.98 -39.31 -16.47
CA PRO A 47 -36.23 -40.56 -16.59
C PRO A 47 -36.55 -41.28 -17.90
N SER A 48 -35.53 -41.85 -18.53
CA SER A 48 -35.67 -42.63 -19.78
C SER A 48 -36.23 -41.86 -21.00
N SER A 49 -36.29 -40.53 -20.97
CA SER A 49 -36.65 -39.68 -22.13
C SER A 49 -35.57 -39.62 -23.21
N GLY A 50 -34.40 -40.22 -22.99
CA GLY A 50 -33.29 -40.23 -23.95
C GLY A 50 -32.28 -39.07 -23.81
N LYS A 51 -32.23 -38.40 -22.64
CA LYS A 51 -31.26 -37.32 -22.35
C LYS A 51 -29.81 -37.72 -22.64
N SER A 52 -29.36 -38.83 -22.05
CA SER A 52 -27.99 -39.34 -22.21
C SER A 52 -27.68 -39.72 -23.66
N SER A 53 -28.69 -40.18 -24.42
CA SER A 53 -28.54 -40.47 -25.84
C SER A 53 -28.40 -39.20 -26.70
N VAL A 54 -29.15 -38.13 -26.36
CA VAL A 54 -28.97 -36.81 -27.01
C VAL A 54 -27.58 -36.26 -26.70
N LEU A 55 -27.13 -36.38 -25.44
CA LEU A 55 -25.80 -35.94 -25.02
C LEU A 55 -24.66 -36.75 -25.65
N GLU A 56 -24.83 -38.06 -25.81
CA GLU A 56 -23.89 -38.91 -26.54
C GLU A 56 -23.77 -38.46 -28.01
N CYS A 57 -24.89 -38.08 -28.63
CA CYS A 57 -24.85 -37.50 -29.97
C CYS A 57 -24.07 -36.17 -29.98
N MET A 58 -24.32 -35.29 -29.01
CA MET A 58 -23.70 -33.96 -28.87
C MET A 58 -22.19 -34.01 -28.61
N THR A 59 -21.79 -34.80 -27.62
CA THR A 59 -20.42 -34.80 -27.07
C THR A 59 -19.55 -35.90 -27.71
N GLY A 60 -20.19 -36.90 -28.31
CA GLY A 60 -19.52 -38.10 -28.81
C GLY A 60 -18.94 -38.98 -27.70
N LEU A 61 -19.33 -38.80 -26.44
CA LEU A 61 -18.97 -39.65 -25.31
C LEU A 61 -20.04 -40.72 -25.10
N ALA A 62 -19.62 -41.97 -24.86
CA ALA A 62 -20.54 -43.04 -24.49
C ALA A 62 -20.96 -42.87 -23.03
N PHE A 63 -22.22 -42.54 -22.80
CA PHE A 63 -22.82 -42.53 -21.47
C PHE A 63 -23.35 -43.92 -21.12
N PRO A 64 -23.32 -44.33 -19.83
CA PRO A 64 -23.92 -45.59 -19.41
C PRO A 64 -25.42 -45.61 -19.76
N ARG A 65 -25.85 -46.69 -20.43
CA ARG A 65 -27.24 -46.95 -20.82
C ARG A 65 -27.80 -48.06 -19.93
N GLY A 66 -29.00 -47.89 -19.40
CA GLY A 66 -29.68 -48.91 -18.60
C GLY A 66 -31.16 -48.60 -18.39
N PRO A 67 -31.97 -49.62 -18.07
CA PRO A 67 -33.41 -49.45 -17.82
C PRO A 67 -33.72 -48.67 -16.52
N GLU A 68 -32.74 -48.51 -15.63
CA GLU A 68 -32.85 -47.84 -14.33
C GLU A 68 -32.20 -46.43 -14.33
N ILE A 69 -32.17 -45.73 -13.18
CA ILE A 69 -31.72 -44.33 -13.07
C ILE A 69 -30.24 -44.19 -13.49
N CYS A 70 -30.02 -43.70 -14.72
CA CYS A 70 -28.68 -43.57 -15.30
C CYS A 70 -27.90 -42.37 -14.73
N THR A 71 -28.53 -41.19 -14.65
CA THR A 71 -27.88 -39.94 -14.19
C THR A 71 -28.30 -39.62 -12.76
N ARG A 72 -27.35 -39.70 -11.82
CA ARG A 72 -27.57 -39.54 -10.36
C ARG A 72 -27.03 -38.24 -9.75
N TYR A 73 -26.26 -37.49 -10.53
CA TYR A 73 -25.72 -36.18 -10.18
C TYR A 73 -25.59 -35.33 -11.45
N ALA A 74 -25.35 -34.04 -11.29
CA ALA A 74 -25.09 -33.18 -12.44
C ALA A 74 -23.73 -33.54 -13.06
N THR A 75 -23.71 -33.77 -14.38
CA THR A 75 -22.46 -34.00 -15.12
C THR A 75 -22.19 -32.80 -16.01
N GLN A 76 -21.13 -32.06 -15.70
CA GLN A 76 -20.71 -30.89 -16.46
C GLN A 76 -19.61 -31.27 -17.45
N ILE A 77 -19.92 -31.17 -18.74
CA ILE A 77 -19.01 -31.46 -19.83
C ILE A 77 -18.56 -30.15 -20.44
N THR A 78 -17.29 -29.80 -20.24
CA THR A 78 -16.69 -28.59 -20.81
C THR A 78 -15.81 -29.00 -21.98
N CYS A 79 -16.24 -28.71 -23.19
CA CYS A 79 -15.40 -28.83 -24.38
C CYS A 79 -14.50 -27.60 -24.46
N ARG A 80 -13.20 -27.80 -24.74
CA ARG A 80 -12.23 -26.72 -24.96
C ARG A 80 -11.38 -27.01 -26.17
N ARG A 81 -10.97 -25.93 -26.84
CA ARG A 81 -9.99 -26.00 -27.90
C ARG A 81 -8.58 -26.06 -27.30
N ASP A 82 -7.81 -27.07 -27.68
CA ASP A 82 -6.42 -27.21 -27.24
C ASP A 82 -5.57 -27.86 -28.34
N ALA A 83 -4.25 -27.69 -28.31
CA ALA A 83 -3.33 -28.26 -29.29
C ALA A 83 -3.31 -29.80 -29.26
N TYR A 84 -3.64 -30.41 -28.12
CA TYR A 84 -3.58 -31.85 -27.90
C TYR A 84 -4.93 -32.40 -27.45
N GLU A 85 -5.25 -33.62 -27.89
CA GLU A 85 -6.45 -34.32 -27.44
C GLU A 85 -6.22 -34.92 -26.04
N SER A 86 -6.97 -34.43 -25.05
CA SER A 86 -6.92 -34.93 -23.67
C SER A 86 -8.27 -34.83 -23.00
N VAL A 87 -8.59 -35.77 -22.12
CA VAL A 87 -9.78 -35.73 -21.27
C VAL A 87 -9.34 -35.66 -19.81
N GLN A 88 -9.85 -34.68 -19.08
CA GLN A 88 -9.65 -34.55 -17.63
C GLN A 88 -10.99 -34.68 -16.93
N ILE A 89 -11.05 -35.52 -15.90
CA ILE A 89 -12.27 -35.77 -15.12
C ILE A 89 -11.96 -35.45 -13.66
N SER A 90 -12.83 -34.68 -13.03
CA SER A 90 -12.70 -34.24 -11.64
C SER A 90 -14.08 -34.10 -11.00
N ILE A 91 -14.14 -34.09 -9.67
CA ILE A 91 -15.39 -33.83 -8.94
C ILE A 91 -15.35 -32.45 -8.31
N ILE A 92 -16.39 -31.64 -8.56
CA ILE A 92 -16.62 -30.39 -7.84
C ILE A 92 -17.58 -30.70 -6.68
N PRO A 93 -17.12 -30.60 -5.41
CA PRO A 93 -17.97 -30.90 -4.27
C PRO A 93 -19.02 -29.81 -4.03
N SER A 94 -20.17 -30.17 -3.46
CA SER A 94 -21.23 -29.22 -3.10
C SER A 94 -20.76 -28.20 -2.04
N GLN A 95 -21.33 -26.99 -2.07
CA GLN A 95 -20.94 -25.91 -1.15
C GLN A 95 -21.21 -26.27 0.32
N ASP A 96 -22.29 -27.04 0.56
CA ASP A 96 -22.78 -27.43 1.88
C ASP A 96 -22.08 -28.68 2.46
N SER A 97 -21.08 -29.25 1.76
CA SER A 97 -20.32 -30.41 2.24
C SER A 97 -19.26 -30.06 3.30
N ASN A 98 -18.98 -31.00 4.21
CA ASN A 98 -17.87 -30.90 5.18
C ASN A 98 -16.50 -30.74 4.48
N GLU A 99 -15.58 -29.98 5.09
CA GLU A 99 -14.25 -29.71 4.51
C GLU A 99 -13.42 -31.00 4.26
N ASP A 100 -13.50 -31.98 5.15
CA ASP A 100 -12.82 -33.29 4.96
C ASP A 100 -13.34 -34.05 3.73
N ARG A 101 -14.66 -33.98 3.47
CA ARG A 101 -15.30 -34.58 2.29
C ARG A 101 -14.89 -33.82 1.02
N LYS A 102 -14.83 -32.48 1.08
CA LYS A 102 -14.36 -31.64 -0.03
C LYS A 102 -12.92 -31.94 -0.43
N GLU A 103 -12.02 -32.13 0.53
CA GLU A 103 -10.62 -32.50 0.25
C GLU A 103 -10.50 -33.89 -0.40
N ARG A 104 -11.30 -34.87 0.04
CA ARG A 104 -11.32 -36.22 -0.55
C ARG A 104 -11.82 -36.20 -1.99
N LEU A 105 -12.92 -35.50 -2.25
CA LEU A 105 -13.50 -35.38 -3.59
C LEU A 105 -12.57 -34.61 -4.55
N LYS A 106 -11.83 -33.60 -4.07
CA LYS A 106 -10.83 -32.89 -4.89
C LYS A 106 -9.62 -33.75 -5.28
N LYS A 107 -9.32 -34.83 -4.53
CA LYS A 107 -8.26 -35.80 -4.88
C LYS A 107 -8.68 -36.77 -5.98
N PHE A 108 -9.98 -36.89 -6.26
CA PHE A 108 -10.48 -37.70 -7.35
C PHE A 108 -10.19 -37.01 -8.69
N GLY A 109 -9.39 -37.65 -9.54
CA GLY A 109 -9.13 -37.15 -10.87
C GLY A 109 -8.58 -38.21 -11.81
N PHE A 110 -9.08 -38.21 -13.05
CA PHE A 110 -8.56 -39.03 -14.15
C PHE A 110 -8.08 -38.12 -15.27
N SER A 111 -6.96 -38.46 -15.89
CA SER A 111 -6.43 -37.78 -17.07
C SER A 111 -5.98 -38.83 -18.08
N GLY A 112 -6.41 -38.70 -19.34
CA GLY A 112 -6.09 -39.68 -20.38
C GLY A 112 -6.49 -39.22 -21.78
N LYS A 113 -6.25 -40.08 -22.77
CA LYS A 113 -6.75 -39.87 -24.14
C LYS A 113 -8.19 -40.36 -24.25
N LYS A 114 -8.95 -39.74 -25.16
CA LYS A 114 -10.39 -40.00 -25.34
C LYS A 114 -10.73 -41.47 -25.67
N ASN A 115 -9.86 -42.18 -26.39
CA ASN A 115 -10.08 -43.57 -26.78
C ASN A 115 -9.64 -44.59 -25.73
N ASP A 116 -8.81 -44.18 -24.76
CA ASP A 116 -8.23 -45.08 -23.75
C ASP A 116 -9.06 -45.10 -22.45
N LEU A 117 -10.11 -44.27 -22.36
CA LEU A 117 -10.96 -44.13 -21.19
C LEU A 117 -12.31 -44.82 -21.41
N GLU A 118 -12.53 -45.92 -20.71
CA GLU A 118 -13.87 -46.49 -20.55
C GLU A 118 -14.67 -45.61 -19.58
N LEU A 119 -15.52 -44.73 -20.11
CA LEU A 119 -16.31 -43.81 -19.28
C LEU A 119 -17.20 -44.56 -18.28
N ALA A 120 -17.69 -45.76 -18.61
CA ALA A 120 -18.50 -46.57 -17.71
C ALA A 120 -17.78 -46.86 -16.38
N ASP A 121 -16.49 -47.19 -16.42
CA ASP A 121 -15.65 -47.40 -15.25
C ASP A 121 -15.45 -46.12 -14.45
N VAL A 122 -15.30 -44.98 -15.13
CA VAL A 122 -15.16 -43.68 -14.47
C VAL A 122 -16.43 -43.30 -13.73
N PHE A 123 -17.60 -43.49 -14.34
CA PHE A 123 -18.88 -43.26 -13.67
C PHE A 123 -19.05 -44.18 -12.46
N MET A 124 -18.62 -45.45 -12.55
CA MET A 124 -18.65 -46.38 -11.42
C MET A 124 -17.76 -45.89 -10.25
N LYS A 125 -16.50 -45.56 -10.53
CA LYS A 125 -15.57 -45.02 -9.51
C LYS A 125 -16.01 -43.66 -8.96
N ALA A 126 -16.65 -42.82 -9.77
CA ALA A 126 -17.24 -41.57 -9.32
C ALA A 126 -18.42 -41.80 -8.37
N ASN A 127 -19.28 -42.80 -8.65
CA ASN A 127 -20.37 -43.17 -7.75
C ASN A 127 -19.84 -43.63 -6.38
N GLU A 128 -18.78 -44.45 -6.37
CA GLU A 128 -18.11 -44.88 -5.14
C GLU A 128 -17.50 -43.69 -4.38
N ALA A 129 -16.79 -42.80 -5.08
CA ALA A 129 -16.15 -41.63 -4.49
C ALA A 129 -17.16 -40.63 -3.91
N MET A 130 -18.35 -40.51 -4.51
CA MET A 130 -19.44 -39.67 -4.04
C MET A 130 -20.27 -40.34 -2.92
N GLU A 131 -19.93 -41.57 -2.53
CA GLU A 131 -20.62 -42.35 -1.48
C GLU A 131 -22.10 -42.61 -1.83
N LEU A 132 -22.39 -42.91 -3.10
CA LEU A 132 -23.73 -43.21 -3.58
C LEU A 132 -24.07 -44.70 -3.41
N ARG A 133 -25.32 -45.00 -3.05
CA ARG A 133 -25.83 -46.37 -2.95
C ARG A 133 -25.76 -47.12 -4.28
N GLY A 134 -25.44 -48.43 -4.27
CA GLY A 134 -25.59 -49.30 -5.43
C GLY A 134 -27.06 -49.49 -5.83
N ILE A 135 -27.38 -49.53 -7.12
CA ILE A 135 -28.78 -49.66 -7.58
C ILE A 135 -29.40 -50.99 -7.10
N ASN A 136 -28.57 -52.03 -6.96
CA ASN A 136 -28.93 -53.37 -6.47
C ASN A 136 -28.80 -53.56 -4.95
N ASP A 137 -28.27 -52.56 -4.23
CA ASP A 137 -28.28 -52.61 -2.77
C ASP A 137 -29.70 -52.29 -2.32
N GLY A 138 -30.36 -53.28 -1.71
CA GLY A 138 -31.67 -53.10 -1.08
C GLY A 138 -31.67 -51.96 -0.06
N ASP A 139 -32.86 -51.64 0.46
CA ASP A 139 -33.15 -50.47 1.32
C ASP A 139 -32.37 -50.39 2.66
N ALA A 140 -31.38 -51.26 2.88
CA ALA A 140 -30.56 -51.38 4.07
C ALA A 140 -29.36 -50.40 4.13
N SER A 141 -28.98 -49.76 3.01
CA SER A 141 -27.89 -48.78 2.99
C SER A 141 -28.41 -47.36 3.30
N LYS A 142 -27.83 -46.65 4.27
CA LYS A 142 -28.14 -45.24 4.61
C LYS A 142 -27.61 -44.20 3.62
N LEU A 143 -27.00 -44.62 2.51
CA LEU A 143 -26.37 -43.73 1.54
C LEU A 143 -27.41 -43.11 0.58
N PRO A 144 -27.23 -41.85 0.17
CA PRO A 144 -28.13 -41.18 -0.76
C PRO A 144 -28.01 -41.78 -2.18
N ILE A 145 -29.10 -41.64 -2.95
CA ILE A 145 -29.20 -42.14 -4.33
C ILE A 145 -28.83 -41.06 -5.34
N PHE A 146 -29.04 -39.79 -4.97
CA PHE A 146 -28.64 -38.61 -5.73
C PHE A 146 -27.62 -37.79 -4.94
N ALA A 147 -26.64 -37.22 -5.64
CA ALA A 147 -25.68 -36.27 -5.06
C ALA A 147 -25.84 -34.88 -5.69
N GLU A 148 -25.62 -33.85 -4.86
CA GLU A 148 -25.50 -32.46 -5.33
C GLU A 148 -24.09 -32.12 -5.84
N ASP A 149 -23.14 -33.04 -5.69
CA ASP A 149 -21.79 -32.94 -6.25
C ASP A 149 -21.85 -32.99 -7.78
N ILE A 150 -20.85 -32.40 -8.44
CA ILE A 150 -20.82 -32.28 -9.90
C ILE A 150 -19.65 -33.08 -10.44
N LEU A 151 -19.90 -33.98 -11.38
CA LEU A 151 -18.85 -34.63 -12.15
C LEU A 151 -18.45 -33.71 -13.31
N LYS A 152 -17.25 -33.17 -13.26
CA LYS A 152 -16.71 -32.28 -14.29
C LYS A 152 -15.81 -33.06 -15.24
N ILE A 153 -16.17 -33.07 -16.52
CA ILE A 153 -15.43 -33.69 -17.62
C ILE A 153 -14.96 -32.56 -18.55
N GLU A 154 -13.66 -32.32 -18.62
CA GLU A 154 -13.06 -31.40 -19.59
C GLU A 154 -12.52 -32.20 -20.78
N ILE A 155 -13.03 -31.90 -21.98
CA ILE A 155 -12.58 -32.51 -23.23
C ILE A 155 -11.80 -31.45 -24.00
N ASN A 156 -10.49 -31.64 -24.09
CA ASN A 156 -9.59 -30.78 -24.84
C ASN A 156 -9.31 -31.42 -26.19
N SER A 157 -9.49 -30.68 -27.28
CA SER A 157 -9.17 -31.14 -28.63
C SER A 157 -9.05 -29.95 -29.59
N PRO A 158 -8.21 -30.01 -30.64
CA PRO A 158 -8.02 -28.89 -31.56
C PRO A 158 -9.27 -28.55 -32.40
N ASP A 159 -10.22 -29.49 -32.47
CA ASP A 159 -11.45 -29.41 -33.26
C ASP A 159 -12.70 -29.04 -32.44
N GLN A 160 -12.55 -28.72 -31.15
CA GLN A 160 -13.67 -28.37 -30.25
C GLN A 160 -13.77 -26.86 -30.01
N TYR A 161 -14.96 -26.38 -29.67
CA TYR A 161 -15.19 -25.00 -29.21
C TYR A 161 -15.41 -24.97 -27.71
N HIS A 162 -15.19 -23.81 -27.08
CA HIS A 162 -15.58 -23.57 -25.69
C HIS A 162 -17.10 -23.64 -25.51
N LEU A 163 -17.60 -24.80 -25.07
CA LEU A 163 -19.01 -25.05 -24.76
C LEU A 163 -19.13 -25.88 -23.49
N THR A 164 -20.01 -25.45 -22.59
CA THR A 164 -20.36 -26.23 -21.39
C THR A 164 -21.74 -26.85 -21.56
N ILE A 165 -21.81 -28.18 -21.54
CA ILE A 165 -23.05 -28.94 -21.56
C ILE A 165 -23.25 -29.59 -20.20
N ILE A 166 -24.45 -29.48 -19.64
CA ILE A 166 -24.78 -29.93 -18.29
C ILE A 166 -25.89 -30.97 -18.42
N ASP A 167 -25.57 -32.22 -18.07
CA ASP A 167 -26.55 -33.28 -17.84
C ASP A 167 -27.07 -33.17 -16.42
N VAL A 168 -28.38 -33.20 -16.23
CA VAL A 168 -29.00 -33.20 -14.90
C VAL A 168 -29.86 -34.45 -14.71
N PRO A 169 -30.04 -34.92 -13.47
CA PRO A 169 -30.89 -36.08 -13.18
C PRO A 169 -32.31 -35.92 -13.75
N GLY A 170 -32.90 -37.04 -14.17
CA GLY A 170 -34.23 -37.03 -14.76
C GLY A 170 -35.32 -36.65 -13.76
N ILE A 171 -36.27 -35.83 -14.18
CA ILE A 171 -37.34 -35.30 -13.30
C ILE A 171 -38.49 -36.33 -13.16
N PHE A 172 -38.86 -36.69 -11.93
CA PHE A 172 -39.94 -37.65 -11.65
C PHE A 172 -40.92 -37.15 -10.57
N ARG A 173 -42.18 -37.59 -10.63
CA ARG A 173 -43.30 -37.12 -9.78
C ARG A 173 -43.63 -38.04 -8.62
N THR A 174 -43.41 -39.33 -8.79
CA THR A 174 -43.79 -40.35 -7.82
C THR A 174 -42.57 -41.20 -7.48
N PRO A 175 -42.29 -41.43 -6.19
CA PRO A 175 -41.18 -42.28 -5.81
C PRO A 175 -41.41 -43.72 -6.26
N THR A 176 -40.39 -44.33 -6.86
CA THR A 176 -40.33 -45.78 -7.11
C THR A 176 -40.06 -46.50 -5.80
N LYS A 177 -40.95 -47.42 -5.39
CA LYS A 177 -40.84 -48.19 -4.14
C LYS A 177 -39.50 -48.93 -4.09
N GLY A 178 -38.73 -48.72 -3.01
CA GLY A 178 -37.41 -49.32 -2.79
C GLY A 178 -36.23 -48.62 -3.50
N LEU A 179 -36.50 -47.66 -4.39
CA LEU A 179 -35.47 -46.99 -5.20
C LEU A 179 -35.41 -45.47 -5.04
N THR A 180 -36.48 -44.76 -4.67
CA THR A 180 -36.45 -43.29 -4.50
C THR A 180 -37.44 -42.86 -3.43
N THR A 181 -37.20 -41.71 -2.81
CA THR A 181 -38.03 -41.11 -1.75
C THR A 181 -38.62 -39.76 -2.19
N ASN A 182 -39.59 -39.24 -1.43
CA ASN A 182 -40.13 -37.89 -1.67
C ASN A 182 -39.07 -36.79 -1.46
N ASN A 183 -38.06 -37.03 -0.62
CA ASN A 183 -36.95 -36.11 -0.42
C ASN A 183 -36.05 -36.03 -1.67
N ASP A 184 -35.86 -37.15 -2.36
CA ASP A 184 -35.06 -37.23 -3.60
C ASP A 184 -35.69 -36.39 -4.73
N ILE A 185 -37.02 -36.31 -4.81
CA ILE A 185 -37.72 -35.44 -5.76
C ILE A 185 -37.33 -33.97 -5.53
N ALA A 186 -37.26 -33.53 -4.28
CA ALA A 186 -36.87 -32.17 -3.93
C ALA A 186 -35.39 -31.90 -4.28
N ILE A 187 -34.49 -32.85 -4.00
CA ILE A 187 -33.07 -32.75 -4.35
C ILE A 187 -32.89 -32.62 -5.86
N VAL A 188 -33.54 -33.47 -6.65
CA VAL A 188 -33.45 -33.42 -8.13
C VAL A 188 -34.00 -32.09 -8.65
N ARG A 189 -35.15 -31.61 -8.16
CA ARG A 189 -35.66 -30.29 -8.54
C ARG A 189 -34.70 -29.15 -8.15
N ASN A 190 -34.05 -29.22 -6.99
CA ASN A 190 -33.06 -28.22 -6.57
C ASN A 190 -31.84 -28.20 -7.49
N ILE A 191 -31.32 -29.38 -7.88
CA ILE A 191 -30.21 -29.50 -8.83
C ILE A 191 -30.60 -28.88 -10.18
N VAL A 192 -31.77 -29.23 -10.72
CA VAL A 192 -32.26 -28.66 -11.99
C VAL A 192 -32.42 -27.14 -11.88
N ASN A 193 -33.11 -26.66 -10.84
CA ASN A 193 -33.37 -25.24 -10.59
C ASN A 193 -32.09 -24.40 -10.48
N ARG A 194 -31.00 -24.96 -9.96
CA ARG A 194 -29.70 -24.27 -9.87
C ARG A 194 -29.18 -23.85 -11.24
N TYR A 195 -29.38 -24.68 -12.27
CA TYR A 195 -28.90 -24.40 -13.63
C TYR A 195 -29.90 -23.65 -14.51
N ILE A 196 -31.21 -23.98 -14.40
CA ILE A 196 -32.22 -23.35 -15.27
C ILE A 196 -32.55 -21.91 -14.85
N LYS A 197 -32.26 -21.50 -13.61
CA LYS A 197 -32.47 -20.11 -13.14
C LYS A 197 -31.52 -19.10 -13.75
N ASP A 198 -30.32 -19.51 -14.17
CA ASP A 198 -29.39 -18.61 -14.84
C ASP A 198 -29.95 -18.25 -16.22
N GLN A 199 -30.16 -16.95 -16.47
CA GLN A 199 -30.72 -16.42 -17.73
C GLN A 199 -29.83 -16.69 -18.94
N ARG A 200 -28.54 -17.01 -18.73
CA ARG A 200 -27.56 -17.29 -19.79
C ARG A 200 -27.53 -18.76 -20.21
N THR A 201 -28.20 -19.63 -19.46
CA THR A 201 -28.25 -21.07 -19.75
C THR A 201 -29.37 -21.38 -20.73
N ILE A 202 -29.03 -22.03 -21.85
CA ILE A 202 -30.01 -22.58 -22.81
C ILE A 202 -30.59 -23.87 -22.25
N ILE A 203 -31.91 -23.99 -22.27
CA ILE A 203 -32.64 -25.14 -21.77
C ILE A 203 -33.01 -26.06 -22.94
N LEU A 204 -32.47 -27.28 -22.95
CA LEU A 204 -32.88 -28.35 -23.86
C LEU A 204 -33.89 -29.26 -23.16
N ALA A 205 -35.17 -29.13 -23.51
CA ALA A 205 -36.25 -29.94 -22.96
C ALA A 205 -36.45 -31.22 -23.81
N VAL A 206 -35.95 -32.35 -23.30
CA VAL A 206 -35.97 -33.65 -23.98
C VAL A 206 -37.25 -34.43 -23.67
N ILE A 207 -38.02 -34.73 -24.71
CA ILE A 207 -39.38 -35.28 -24.65
C ILE A 207 -39.47 -36.47 -25.62
N PRO A 208 -39.93 -37.65 -25.20
CA PRO A 208 -40.10 -38.77 -26.12
C PRO A 208 -41.37 -38.62 -26.97
N CYS A 209 -41.32 -38.99 -28.24
CA CYS A 209 -42.40 -38.83 -29.22
C CYS A 209 -43.64 -39.69 -28.92
N ASN A 210 -43.51 -40.75 -28.12
CA ASN A 210 -44.60 -41.65 -27.77
C ASN A 210 -45.46 -41.15 -26.59
N VAL A 211 -45.13 -40.00 -25.99
CA VAL A 211 -45.88 -39.41 -24.86
C VAL A 211 -46.34 -37.99 -25.22
N ASP A 212 -47.50 -37.58 -24.71
CA ASP A 212 -47.99 -36.21 -24.94
C ASP A 212 -47.08 -35.17 -24.27
N ALA A 213 -46.65 -34.18 -25.05
CA ALA A 213 -45.80 -33.08 -24.62
C ALA A 213 -46.43 -32.26 -23.49
N SER A 214 -47.76 -32.13 -23.45
CA SER A 214 -48.50 -31.38 -22.42
C SER A 214 -48.26 -31.90 -21.01
N THR A 215 -47.98 -33.20 -20.88
CA THR A 215 -47.85 -33.87 -19.58
C THR A 215 -46.43 -33.82 -19.02
N GLN A 216 -45.46 -33.38 -19.83
CA GLN A 216 -44.03 -33.41 -19.50
C GLN A 216 -43.65 -32.33 -18.50
N GLU A 217 -43.01 -32.73 -17.42
CA GLU A 217 -42.58 -31.80 -16.36
C GLU A 217 -41.44 -30.90 -16.81
N ALA A 218 -40.59 -31.37 -17.72
CA ALA A 218 -39.51 -30.57 -18.30
C ALA A 218 -40.02 -29.26 -18.94
N LEU A 219 -41.16 -29.28 -19.62
CA LEU A 219 -41.75 -28.07 -20.21
C LEU A 219 -42.40 -27.17 -19.16
N THR A 220 -42.98 -27.75 -18.10
CA THR A 220 -43.55 -26.96 -16.99
C THR A 220 -42.44 -26.19 -16.27
N LEU A 221 -41.36 -26.87 -15.88
CA LEU A 221 -40.21 -26.23 -15.22
C LEU A 221 -39.53 -25.20 -16.12
N ALA A 222 -39.41 -25.47 -17.43
CA ALA A 222 -38.88 -24.49 -18.37
C ALA A 222 -39.78 -23.25 -18.46
N LYS A 223 -41.11 -23.41 -18.50
CA LYS A 223 -42.06 -22.28 -18.54
C LYS A 223 -42.06 -21.43 -17.26
N GLU A 224 -41.78 -22.03 -16.10
CA GLU A 224 -41.67 -21.31 -14.83
C GLU A 224 -40.50 -20.31 -14.84
N VAL A 225 -39.39 -20.63 -15.53
CA VAL A 225 -38.17 -19.80 -15.57
C VAL A 225 -37.93 -19.07 -16.90
N ASP A 226 -38.66 -19.45 -17.95
CA ASP A 226 -38.61 -18.89 -19.31
C ASP A 226 -40.02 -18.85 -19.93
N PRO A 227 -40.94 -18.01 -19.41
CA PRO A 227 -42.32 -17.95 -19.87
C PRO A 227 -42.46 -17.50 -21.34
N GLU A 228 -41.50 -16.71 -21.84
CA GLU A 228 -41.44 -16.25 -23.22
C GLU A 228 -40.78 -17.25 -24.18
N GLY A 229 -40.15 -18.32 -23.66
CA GLY A 229 -39.46 -19.34 -24.44
C GLY A 229 -38.24 -18.81 -25.20
N LEU A 230 -37.56 -17.78 -24.69
CA LEU A 230 -36.41 -17.12 -25.34
C LEU A 230 -35.18 -18.02 -25.46
N ARG A 231 -35.03 -18.98 -24.54
CA ARG A 231 -33.84 -19.82 -24.38
C ARG A 231 -34.16 -21.30 -24.18
N THR A 232 -35.41 -21.69 -24.45
CA THR A 232 -35.89 -23.08 -24.33
C THR A 232 -36.12 -23.71 -25.70
N ILE A 233 -35.40 -24.80 -26.00
CA ILE A 233 -35.57 -25.62 -27.20
C ILE A 233 -36.20 -26.96 -26.80
N GLY A 234 -37.27 -27.36 -27.47
CA GLY A 234 -37.84 -28.69 -27.31
C GLY A 234 -37.12 -29.71 -28.20
N VAL A 235 -36.71 -30.85 -27.64
CA VAL A 235 -36.07 -31.95 -28.37
C VAL A 235 -36.93 -33.19 -28.27
N LEU A 236 -37.46 -33.64 -29.40
CA LEU A 236 -38.30 -34.82 -29.53
C LEU A 236 -37.42 -36.03 -29.84
N THR A 237 -37.47 -37.06 -28.99
CA THR A 237 -36.66 -38.28 -29.08
C THR A 237 -37.52 -39.51 -29.31
N LYS A 238 -36.91 -40.65 -29.61
CA LYS A 238 -37.60 -41.93 -29.86
C LYS A 238 -38.74 -41.84 -30.90
N PRO A 239 -38.52 -41.23 -32.08
CA PRO A 239 -39.56 -41.11 -33.12
C PRO A 239 -39.95 -42.46 -33.73
N ASP A 240 -39.10 -43.48 -33.57
CA ASP A 240 -39.30 -44.88 -33.94
C ASP A 240 -40.41 -45.57 -33.13
N LEU A 241 -40.57 -45.21 -31.85
CA LEU A 241 -41.63 -45.75 -30.99
C LEU A 241 -43.01 -45.14 -31.27
N ALA A 242 -43.08 -44.04 -32.04
CA ALA A 242 -44.33 -43.46 -32.49
C ALA A 242 -44.84 -44.22 -33.72
N THR A 243 -45.41 -45.41 -33.52
CA THR A 243 -45.90 -46.27 -34.62
C THR A 243 -47.27 -45.84 -35.14
N GLU A 244 -48.10 -45.24 -34.30
CA GLU A 244 -49.43 -44.78 -34.66
C GLU A 244 -49.39 -43.52 -35.54
N ARG A 245 -50.15 -43.53 -36.65
CA ARG A 245 -50.21 -42.39 -37.59
C ARG A 245 -50.65 -41.09 -36.92
N VAL A 246 -51.55 -41.17 -35.95
CA VAL A 246 -52.05 -40.01 -35.19
C VAL A 246 -50.90 -39.38 -34.39
N THR A 247 -50.12 -40.19 -33.67
CA THR A 247 -48.96 -39.75 -32.89
C THR A 247 -47.88 -39.15 -33.78
N GLN A 248 -47.58 -39.76 -34.93
CA GLN A 248 -46.64 -39.21 -35.91
C GLN A 248 -47.10 -37.85 -36.47
N GLN A 249 -48.40 -37.68 -36.69
CA GLN A 249 -48.97 -36.41 -37.15
C GLN A 249 -48.89 -35.33 -36.07
N ILE A 250 -49.14 -35.67 -34.80
CA ILE A 250 -48.98 -34.76 -33.66
C ILE A 250 -47.52 -34.27 -33.55
N VAL A 251 -46.54 -35.17 -33.72
CA VAL A 251 -45.11 -34.79 -33.71
C VAL A 251 -44.79 -33.82 -34.85
N CYS A 252 -45.32 -34.06 -36.05
CA CYS A 252 -45.15 -33.12 -37.17
C CYS A 252 -45.79 -31.75 -36.88
N GLU A 253 -46.98 -31.72 -36.27
CA GLU A 253 -47.67 -30.48 -35.89
C GLU A 253 -46.94 -29.70 -34.78
N LEU A 254 -46.29 -30.39 -33.81
CA LEU A 254 -45.43 -29.77 -32.81
C LEU A 254 -44.22 -29.07 -33.45
N ILE A 255 -43.56 -29.72 -34.42
CA ILE A 255 -42.39 -29.17 -35.11
C ILE A 255 -42.75 -27.99 -36.01
N GLU A 256 -43.91 -28.07 -36.69
CA GLU A 256 -44.50 -26.99 -37.48
C GLU A 256 -45.02 -25.83 -36.61
N GLY A 257 -45.07 -25.99 -35.29
CA GLY A 257 -45.50 -24.96 -34.34
C GLY A 257 -47.02 -24.78 -34.22
N LYS A 258 -47.81 -25.73 -34.73
CA LYS A 258 -49.29 -25.70 -34.67
C LYS A 258 -49.83 -26.08 -33.29
N ARG A 259 -49.05 -26.83 -32.50
CA ARG A 259 -49.40 -27.30 -31.16
C ARG A 259 -48.28 -26.95 -30.18
N HIS A 260 -48.62 -26.52 -28.96
CA HIS A 260 -47.70 -26.05 -27.90
C HIS A 260 -46.51 -25.20 -28.40
N PRO A 261 -46.73 -24.07 -29.07
CA PRO A 261 -45.66 -23.32 -29.73
C PRO A 261 -44.59 -22.85 -28.72
N LEU A 262 -43.33 -23.22 -28.98
CA LEU A 262 -42.15 -22.63 -28.37
C LEU A 262 -41.55 -21.61 -29.35
N ARG A 263 -41.07 -20.48 -28.85
CA ARG A 263 -40.45 -19.43 -29.70
C ARG A 263 -39.26 -19.96 -30.48
N LEU A 264 -38.43 -20.82 -29.86
CA LEU A 264 -37.31 -21.49 -30.54
C LEU A 264 -37.72 -22.77 -31.27
N GLY A 265 -38.95 -23.26 -31.08
CA GLY A 265 -39.51 -24.45 -31.75
C GLY A 265 -39.03 -25.79 -31.18
N TYR A 266 -39.47 -26.87 -31.84
CA TYR A 266 -39.09 -28.25 -31.53
C TYR A 266 -38.16 -28.81 -32.61
N CYS A 267 -37.15 -29.58 -32.19
CA CYS A 267 -36.31 -30.40 -33.06
C CYS A 267 -36.60 -31.88 -32.81
N VAL A 268 -36.47 -32.74 -33.80
CA VAL A 268 -36.61 -34.20 -33.64
C VAL A 268 -35.31 -34.91 -33.98
N VAL A 269 -34.91 -35.86 -33.13
CA VAL A 269 -33.68 -36.63 -33.27
C VAL A 269 -33.96 -38.13 -33.13
N LYS A 270 -33.33 -38.94 -33.97
CA LYS A 270 -33.38 -40.40 -33.87
C LYS A 270 -32.10 -40.89 -33.21
N ASN A 271 -32.25 -41.44 -32.00
CA ASN A 271 -31.16 -42.07 -31.27
C ASN A 271 -31.16 -43.58 -31.56
N GLN A 272 -30.08 -44.28 -31.21
CA GLN A 272 -30.06 -45.74 -31.25
C GLN A 272 -31.03 -46.34 -30.23
N SER A 273 -31.69 -47.44 -30.60
CA SER A 273 -32.50 -48.23 -29.67
C SER A 273 -31.61 -48.96 -28.66
N ASP A 274 -32.19 -49.31 -27.51
CA ASP A 274 -31.46 -49.99 -26.43
C ASP A 274 -31.04 -51.43 -26.81
N ASP A 275 -31.65 -52.00 -27.86
CA ASP A 275 -31.42 -53.37 -28.36
C ASP A 275 -30.36 -53.45 -29.48
N GLU A 276 -29.96 -52.34 -30.09
CA GLU A 276 -28.94 -52.31 -31.14
C GLU A 276 -27.54 -52.14 -30.52
N GLY A 277 -26.70 -53.18 -30.62
CA GLY A 277 -25.32 -53.17 -30.15
C GLY A 277 -24.48 -52.00 -30.71
N ALA A 278 -23.36 -51.70 -30.06
CA ALA A 278 -22.52 -50.52 -30.30
C ALA A 278 -21.96 -50.42 -31.73
N SER A 279 -22.76 -49.94 -32.69
CA SER A 279 -22.30 -49.61 -34.05
C SER A 279 -21.64 -48.22 -34.12
N THR A 280 -20.80 -48.03 -35.16
CA THR A 280 -19.97 -46.83 -35.37
C THR A 280 -20.82 -45.57 -35.67
N LYS A 281 -20.31 -44.40 -35.27
CA LYS A 281 -21.03 -43.11 -35.35
C LYS A 281 -21.44 -42.68 -36.76
N THR A 282 -20.72 -43.11 -37.79
CA THR A 282 -21.02 -42.83 -39.21
C THR A 282 -22.25 -43.58 -39.71
N ASP A 283 -22.50 -44.77 -39.16
CA ASP A 283 -23.66 -45.60 -39.49
C ASP A 283 -24.95 -44.98 -38.92
N ARG A 284 -24.85 -44.39 -37.72
CA ARG A 284 -25.96 -43.71 -37.03
C ARG A 284 -26.52 -42.50 -37.82
N ASN A 285 -25.65 -41.59 -38.24
CA ASN A 285 -26.06 -40.41 -39.01
C ASN A 285 -26.71 -40.79 -40.36
N SER A 286 -26.30 -41.92 -40.93
CA SER A 286 -26.84 -42.44 -42.18
C SER A 286 -28.23 -43.06 -41.96
N SER A 287 -28.38 -43.89 -40.93
CA SER A 287 -29.68 -44.46 -40.50
C SER A 287 -30.69 -43.37 -40.07
N GLU A 288 -30.23 -42.30 -39.44
CA GLU A 288 -31.07 -41.16 -39.09
C GLU A 288 -31.59 -40.44 -40.35
N LYS A 289 -30.70 -40.16 -41.32
CA LYS A 289 -31.08 -39.53 -42.59
C LYS A 289 -32.04 -40.39 -43.40
N GLU A 290 -31.85 -41.70 -43.41
CA GLU A 290 -32.73 -42.64 -44.10
C GLU A 290 -34.11 -42.67 -43.46
N PHE A 291 -34.20 -42.79 -42.14
CA PHE A 291 -35.45 -42.77 -41.39
C PHE A 291 -36.27 -41.50 -41.65
N PHE A 292 -35.63 -40.33 -41.58
CA PHE A 292 -36.31 -39.06 -41.83
C PHE A 292 -36.59 -38.78 -43.31
N SER A 293 -36.15 -39.65 -44.23
CA SER A 293 -36.52 -39.58 -45.65
C SER A 293 -37.83 -40.31 -45.97
N ALA A 294 -38.32 -41.17 -45.07
CA ALA A 294 -39.61 -41.84 -45.20
C ALA A 294 -40.79 -40.90 -44.84
N ARG A 295 -42.00 -41.17 -45.32
CA ARG A 295 -43.23 -40.50 -44.84
C ARG A 295 -43.59 -41.05 -43.44
N PRO A 296 -44.12 -40.22 -42.52
CA PRO A 296 -44.52 -38.81 -42.68
C PRO A 296 -43.39 -37.79 -42.45
N TRP A 297 -42.22 -38.22 -41.99
CA TRP A 297 -41.11 -37.36 -41.57
C TRP A 297 -40.44 -36.56 -42.70
N SER A 298 -40.50 -37.05 -43.93
CA SER A 298 -40.04 -36.31 -45.12
C SER A 298 -40.70 -34.94 -45.28
N ARG A 299 -41.93 -34.76 -44.78
CA ARG A 299 -42.66 -33.47 -44.84
C ARG A 299 -41.98 -32.38 -44.01
N ILE A 300 -41.44 -32.74 -42.86
CA ILE A 300 -40.78 -31.82 -41.93
C ILE A 300 -39.28 -31.67 -42.21
N LYS A 301 -38.69 -32.49 -43.09
CA LYS A 301 -37.27 -32.44 -43.45
C LYS A 301 -36.85 -31.07 -44.01
N SER A 302 -37.74 -30.38 -44.71
CA SER A 302 -37.51 -29.02 -45.25
C SER A 302 -37.42 -27.92 -44.18
N THR A 303 -37.82 -28.20 -42.93
CA THR A 303 -37.83 -27.20 -41.85
C THR A 303 -36.47 -27.00 -41.18
N PHE A 304 -35.45 -27.79 -41.54
CA PHE A 304 -34.12 -27.84 -40.88
C PHE A 304 -34.16 -28.17 -39.38
N ARG A 305 -35.29 -28.64 -38.85
CA ARG A 305 -35.50 -29.03 -37.44
C ARG A 305 -35.37 -30.54 -37.19
N VAL A 306 -34.84 -31.26 -38.17
CA VAL A 306 -34.81 -32.72 -38.20
C VAL A 306 -33.37 -33.20 -38.15
N GLY A 307 -33.14 -34.17 -37.28
CA GLY A 307 -31.87 -34.82 -37.09
C GLY A 307 -30.90 -34.05 -36.21
N VAL A 308 -29.85 -34.76 -35.83
CA VAL A 308 -28.78 -34.27 -34.95
C VAL A 308 -28.10 -33.02 -35.54
N SER A 309 -27.91 -32.99 -36.86
CA SER A 309 -27.31 -31.84 -37.55
C SER A 309 -28.17 -30.56 -37.47
N GLY A 310 -29.50 -30.69 -37.54
CA GLY A 310 -30.42 -29.56 -37.43
C GLY A 310 -30.42 -28.94 -36.03
N LEU A 311 -30.39 -29.79 -35.00
CA LEU A 311 -30.26 -29.36 -33.60
C LEU A 311 -28.95 -28.60 -33.36
N GLY A 312 -27.82 -29.11 -33.88
CA GLY A 312 -26.51 -28.47 -33.73
C GLY A 312 -26.44 -27.07 -34.36
N ILE A 313 -26.98 -26.91 -35.58
CA ILE A 313 -27.06 -25.61 -36.26
C ILE A 313 -27.84 -24.60 -35.41
N ARG A 314 -29.01 -25.01 -34.90
CA ARG A 314 -29.89 -24.10 -34.16
C ARG A 314 -29.34 -23.72 -32.80
N LEU A 315 -28.65 -24.64 -32.13
CA LEU A 315 -27.91 -24.36 -30.91
C LEU A 315 -26.80 -23.33 -31.18
N ARG A 316 -26.00 -23.52 -32.24
CA ARG A 316 -24.97 -22.55 -32.63
C ARG A 316 -25.53 -21.14 -32.86
N ASP A 317 -26.60 -21.03 -33.64
CA ASP A 317 -27.16 -19.72 -33.97
C ASP A 317 -27.67 -19.02 -32.70
N LEU A 318 -28.33 -19.75 -31.80
CA LEU A 318 -28.78 -19.24 -30.50
C LEU A 318 -27.61 -18.83 -29.59
N LEU A 319 -26.56 -19.64 -29.55
CA LEU A 319 -25.33 -19.35 -28.82
C LEU A 319 -24.67 -18.07 -29.33
N GLY A 320 -24.61 -17.89 -30.65
CA GLY A 320 -24.11 -16.68 -31.30
C GLY A 320 -24.95 -15.45 -30.99
N ASP A 321 -26.28 -15.56 -31.00
CA ASP A 321 -27.19 -14.45 -30.67
C ASP A 321 -27.08 -14.02 -29.20
N LEU A 322 -26.95 -14.99 -28.28
CA LEU A 322 -26.72 -14.70 -26.86
C LEU A 322 -25.38 -13.99 -26.65
N PHE A 323 -24.31 -14.44 -27.30
CA PHE A 323 -23.01 -13.78 -27.23
C PHE A 323 -23.05 -12.36 -27.77
N LYS A 324 -23.72 -12.13 -28.92
CA LYS A 324 -23.90 -10.78 -29.49
C LYS A 324 -24.69 -9.86 -28.56
N LYS A 325 -25.73 -10.38 -27.90
CA LYS A 325 -26.54 -9.61 -26.95
C LYS A 325 -25.74 -9.22 -25.71
N ASP A 326 -24.87 -10.10 -25.22
CA ASP A 326 -24.04 -9.87 -24.03
C ASP A 326 -22.70 -9.16 -24.34
N HIS A 327 -22.40 -8.89 -25.61
CA HIS A 327 -21.16 -8.27 -26.08
C HIS A 327 -20.79 -6.99 -25.30
N THR A 328 -21.74 -6.07 -25.15
CA THR A 328 -21.52 -4.80 -24.42
C THR A 328 -21.16 -5.02 -22.95
N ASN A 329 -21.72 -6.06 -22.32
CA ASN A 329 -21.44 -6.39 -20.93
C ASN A 329 -20.03 -7.00 -20.79
N ILE A 330 -19.63 -7.84 -21.74
CA ILE A 330 -18.26 -8.39 -21.81
C ILE A 330 -17.24 -7.27 -21.95
N GLU A 331 -17.47 -6.35 -22.90
CA GLU A 331 -16.62 -5.18 -23.14
C GLU A 331 -16.47 -4.34 -21.85
N ALA A 332 -17.59 -4.02 -21.19
CA ALA A 332 -17.59 -3.28 -19.93
C ALA A 332 -16.84 -3.98 -18.79
N ASN A 333 -16.96 -5.31 -18.67
CA ASN A 333 -16.25 -6.09 -17.65
C ASN A 333 -14.74 -6.14 -17.89
N ILE A 334 -14.31 -6.26 -19.15
CA ILE A 334 -12.90 -6.21 -19.52
C ILE A 334 -12.33 -4.83 -19.23
N HIS A 335 -13.01 -3.75 -19.61
CA HIS A 335 -12.58 -2.37 -19.28
C HIS A 335 -12.46 -2.15 -17.77
N ARG A 336 -13.44 -2.63 -16.98
CA ARG A 336 -13.38 -2.53 -15.51
C ARG A 336 -12.16 -3.25 -14.95
N ARG A 337 -11.87 -4.47 -15.41
CA ARG A 337 -10.69 -5.24 -14.97
C ARG A 337 -9.38 -4.58 -15.42
N LEU A 338 -9.36 -4.04 -16.64
CA LEU A 338 -8.21 -3.32 -17.19
C LEU A 338 -7.89 -2.08 -16.34
N ASN A 339 -8.88 -1.23 -16.05
CA ASN A 339 -8.70 -0.05 -15.20
C ASN A 339 -8.20 -0.41 -13.79
N ASN A 340 -8.75 -1.48 -13.19
CA ASN A 340 -8.28 -1.97 -11.90
C ASN A 340 -6.82 -2.45 -11.96
N THR A 341 -6.45 -3.18 -13.02
CA THR A 341 -5.10 -3.72 -13.21
C THR A 341 -4.09 -2.60 -13.49
N GLU A 342 -4.46 -1.60 -14.28
CA GLU A 342 -3.65 -0.39 -14.54
C GLU A 342 -3.46 0.44 -13.26
N THR A 343 -4.50 0.56 -12.42
CA THR A 343 -4.41 1.21 -11.11
C THR A 343 -3.49 0.44 -10.15
N LEU A 344 -3.53 -0.89 -10.17
CA LEU A 344 -2.61 -1.72 -9.39
C LEU A 344 -1.16 -1.57 -9.89
N LEU A 345 -0.95 -1.51 -11.20
CA LEU A 345 0.37 -1.31 -11.80
C LEU A 345 0.93 0.08 -11.48
N SER A 346 0.10 1.13 -11.51
CA SER A 346 0.51 2.49 -11.18
C SER A 346 0.93 2.63 -9.71
N ARG A 347 0.24 1.94 -8.79
CA ARG A 347 0.63 1.83 -7.37
C ARG A 347 1.99 1.16 -7.16
N LEU A 348 2.45 0.30 -8.07
CA LEU A 348 3.80 -0.29 -8.01
C LEU A 348 4.89 0.68 -8.51
N GLY A 349 4.54 1.86 -9.03
CA GLY A 349 5.48 2.84 -9.55
C GLY A 349 6.13 2.42 -10.88
N SER A 350 7.21 3.11 -11.26
CA SER A 350 7.97 2.80 -12.49
C SER A 350 8.87 1.57 -12.32
N SER A 351 9.13 0.83 -13.41
CA SER A 351 10.00 -0.35 -13.36
C SER A 351 11.45 0.04 -13.06
N ARG A 352 12.05 -0.59 -12.03
CA ARG A 352 13.45 -0.40 -11.65
C ARG A 352 14.31 -1.65 -11.91
N SER A 353 14.02 -2.35 -13.00
CA SER A 353 14.73 -3.57 -13.40
C SER A 353 16.17 -3.32 -13.89
N ARG A 354 16.42 -2.12 -14.44
CA ARG A 354 17.73 -1.72 -14.98
C ARG A 354 18.39 -0.64 -14.12
N ALA A 355 19.72 -0.60 -14.13
CA ALA A 355 20.51 0.37 -13.38
C ALA A 355 20.18 1.83 -13.75
N ASP A 356 19.88 2.14 -15.01
CA ASP A 356 19.50 3.48 -15.45
C ASP A 356 18.16 3.95 -14.87
N ALA A 357 17.20 3.03 -14.68
CA ALA A 357 15.93 3.33 -14.05
C ALA A 357 16.08 3.49 -12.53
N GLN A 358 16.91 2.66 -11.89
CA GLN A 358 17.27 2.78 -10.47
C GLN A 358 17.95 4.12 -10.17
N ARG A 359 18.91 4.53 -11.02
CA ARG A 359 19.63 5.80 -10.90
C ARG A 359 18.69 6.99 -11.04
N ARG A 360 17.79 6.98 -12.04
CA ARG A 360 16.76 8.04 -12.21
C ARG A 360 15.84 8.13 -10.99
N TYR A 361 15.42 6.99 -10.46
CA TYR A 361 14.58 6.94 -9.26
C TYR A 361 15.27 7.58 -8.05
N LEU A 362 16.50 7.17 -7.75
CA LEU A 362 17.27 7.76 -6.63
C LEU A 362 17.60 9.24 -6.87
N ALA A 363 17.88 9.65 -8.11
CA ALA A 363 18.16 11.04 -8.44
C ALA A 363 16.95 11.95 -8.21
N ASN A 364 15.73 11.46 -8.49
CA ASN A 364 14.49 12.17 -8.18
C ASN A 364 14.30 12.32 -6.66
N ILE A 365 14.59 11.28 -5.87
CA ILE A 365 14.54 11.34 -4.41
C ILE A 365 15.60 12.34 -3.89
N ALA A 366 16.83 12.29 -4.41
CA ALA A 366 17.91 13.20 -4.01
C ALA A 366 17.59 14.66 -4.33
N SER A 367 17.04 14.93 -5.52
CA SER A 367 16.64 16.28 -5.91
C SER A 367 15.52 16.81 -5.02
N GLY A 368 14.49 16.00 -4.78
CA GLY A 368 13.38 16.35 -3.89
C GLY A 368 13.80 16.49 -2.42
N PHE A 369 14.80 15.74 -1.97
CA PHE A 369 15.38 15.88 -0.63
C PHE A 369 16.15 17.20 -0.50
N GLN A 370 17.01 17.53 -1.48
CA GLN A 370 17.78 18.77 -1.50
C GLN A 370 16.88 20.00 -1.54
N GLU A 371 15.79 19.97 -2.32
CA GLU A 371 14.79 21.06 -2.34
C GLU A 371 14.21 21.32 -0.94
N VAL A 372 13.86 20.26 -0.21
CA VAL A 372 13.33 20.36 1.15
C VAL A 372 14.38 20.86 2.13
N CYS A 373 15.64 20.39 2.03
CA CYS A 373 16.74 20.85 2.87
C CYS A 373 17.04 22.34 2.68
N VAL A 374 17.10 22.83 1.45
CA VAL A 374 17.34 24.25 1.14
C VAL A 374 16.23 25.11 1.72
N ARG A 375 14.96 24.74 1.50
CA ARG A 375 13.81 25.47 2.07
C ARG A 375 13.79 25.47 3.60
N ALA A 376 14.08 24.33 4.22
CA ALA A 376 14.11 24.21 5.68
C ALA A 376 15.26 24.98 6.32
N ARG A 377 16.40 25.12 5.61
CA ARG A 377 17.55 25.93 6.02
C ARG A 377 17.26 27.43 5.86
N ASP A 378 16.65 27.83 4.75
CA ASP A 378 16.40 29.24 4.41
C ASP A 378 15.14 29.80 5.10
N GLY A 379 14.38 28.94 5.81
CA GLY A 379 13.15 29.32 6.51
C GLY A 379 11.95 29.53 5.59
N ASN A 380 12.02 29.10 4.33
CA ASN A 380 10.94 29.22 3.37
C ASN A 380 9.99 28.01 3.45
N TYR A 381 8.99 28.11 4.32
CA TYR A 381 8.03 27.03 4.59
C TYR A 381 6.77 27.06 3.71
N SER A 382 6.67 28.00 2.80
CA SER A 382 5.49 28.21 1.94
C SER A 382 5.36 27.12 0.88
N GLY A 383 4.13 26.68 0.59
CA GLY A 383 3.83 25.80 -0.56
C GLY A 383 4.10 24.30 -0.39
N MET A 384 4.59 23.84 0.77
CA MET A 384 4.74 22.41 1.07
C MET A 384 4.00 22.02 2.34
N GLY A 385 2.97 21.18 2.23
CA GLY A 385 2.16 20.71 3.37
C GLY A 385 2.97 20.06 4.49
N MET A 386 4.15 19.48 4.18
CA MET A 386 5.04 18.86 5.16
C MET A 386 5.49 19.81 6.29
N PHE A 387 5.57 21.13 6.03
CA PHE A 387 5.98 22.14 7.02
C PHE A 387 4.82 22.76 7.81
N GLN A 388 3.57 22.48 7.42
CA GLN A 388 2.37 23.05 8.05
C GLN A 388 1.96 22.28 9.31
N TYR A 389 2.12 20.96 9.30
CA TYR A 389 1.57 20.09 10.36
C TYR A 389 2.57 19.69 11.44
N ASP A 390 3.88 19.79 11.19
CA ASP A 390 4.90 19.35 12.14
C ASP A 390 6.00 20.41 12.31
N VAL A 391 6.03 21.00 13.51
CA VAL A 391 6.97 22.06 13.92
C VAL A 391 8.42 21.58 13.83
N HIS A 392 8.69 20.27 13.93
CA HIS A 392 10.04 19.73 13.84
C HIS A 392 10.64 19.78 12.43
N PHE A 393 9.83 20.05 11.39
CA PHE A 393 10.33 20.29 10.03
C PHE A 393 10.79 21.73 9.79
N ARG A 394 10.51 22.65 10.73
CA ARG A 394 11.02 24.02 10.69
C ARG A 394 12.45 24.08 11.20
N LEU A 395 13.34 23.41 10.46
CA LEU A 395 14.71 23.11 10.89
C LEU A 395 15.44 24.35 11.41
N ILE A 396 15.53 25.41 10.61
CA ILE A 396 16.27 26.62 11.02
C ILE A 396 15.62 27.30 12.23
N THR A 397 14.29 27.26 12.36
CA THR A 397 13.59 27.80 13.53
C THR A 397 13.95 27.04 14.80
N CYS A 398 14.00 25.71 14.75
CA CYS A 398 14.44 24.89 15.88
C CYS A 398 15.90 25.17 16.26
N VAL A 399 16.78 25.31 15.28
CA VAL A 399 18.20 25.62 15.52
C VAL A 399 18.36 27.01 16.15
N VAL A 400 17.66 28.03 15.64
CA VAL A 400 17.69 29.38 16.22
C VAL A 400 17.19 29.38 17.67
N ASN A 401 16.10 28.69 17.97
CA ASN A 401 15.58 28.58 19.34
C ASN A 401 16.58 27.91 20.29
N LEU A 402 17.29 26.87 19.83
CA LEU A 402 18.36 26.24 20.60
C LEU A 402 19.56 27.17 20.80
N ASN A 403 19.95 27.92 19.77
CA ASN A 403 21.03 28.89 19.85
C ASN A 403 20.70 30.02 20.84
N GLU A 404 19.46 30.50 20.85
CA GLU A 404 19.01 31.46 21.85
C GLU A 404 19.05 30.88 23.27
N ALA A 405 18.61 29.64 23.46
CA ALA A 405 18.67 28.96 24.76
C ALA A 405 20.11 28.82 25.26
N PHE A 406 21.04 28.43 24.38
CA PHE A 406 22.46 28.34 24.67
C PHE A 406 23.07 29.70 25.07
N ASN A 407 22.66 30.79 24.40
CA ASN A 407 23.11 32.13 24.76
C ASN A 407 22.54 32.62 26.10
N LYS A 408 21.32 32.19 26.46
CA LYS A 408 20.52 32.61 27.62
C LYS A 408 20.69 31.75 28.88
N GLU A 409 21.58 30.74 28.92
CA GLU A 409 21.73 29.77 30.04
C GLU A 409 22.18 30.36 31.42
N GLU A 410 21.78 31.59 31.74
CA GLU A 410 21.53 32.11 33.10
C GLU A 410 20.06 31.99 33.56
N VAL A 411 19.07 31.66 32.71
CA VAL A 411 17.66 31.53 33.15
C VAL A 411 16.95 30.32 32.54
N GLY A 412 16.99 29.17 33.23
CA GLY A 412 15.99 28.09 33.14
C GLY A 412 15.74 27.45 31.76
N PRO A 413 14.93 26.37 31.70
CA PRO A 413 14.47 25.83 30.43
C PRO A 413 13.54 26.83 29.73
N VAL A 414 13.77 27.08 28.44
CA VAL A 414 12.86 27.86 27.59
C VAL A 414 11.49 27.16 27.57
N PRO A 415 10.37 27.84 27.89
CA PRO A 415 9.04 27.23 27.89
C PRO A 415 8.69 26.69 26.49
N GLY A 416 8.38 25.39 26.40
CA GLY A 416 7.68 24.81 25.24
C GLY A 416 8.50 24.00 24.22
N PHE A 417 9.83 23.95 24.29
CA PHE A 417 10.64 23.14 23.35
C PHE A 417 11.54 22.14 24.08
N LYS A 418 11.11 20.87 24.14
CA LYS A 418 11.98 19.76 24.54
C LYS A 418 12.68 19.24 23.29
N VAL A 419 14.01 19.08 23.35
CA VAL A 419 14.76 18.36 22.31
C VAL A 419 14.15 16.96 22.21
N PRO A 420 13.60 16.58 21.05
CA PRO A 420 12.95 15.30 20.90
C PRO A 420 14.02 14.22 20.74
N MET A 421 14.56 13.74 21.86
CA MET A 421 15.45 12.59 21.89
C MET A 421 14.59 11.33 21.78
N ASP A 422 14.47 10.78 20.57
CA ASP A 422 13.82 9.49 20.32
C ASP A 422 14.80 8.32 20.55
N GLU A 423 14.24 7.16 20.88
CA GLU A 423 14.99 5.92 21.16
C GLU A 423 15.89 5.51 19.97
N GLN A 424 15.45 5.82 18.74
CA GLN A 424 16.19 5.53 17.51
C GLN A 424 17.38 6.48 17.29
N SER A 425 17.24 7.79 17.48
CA SER A 425 18.39 8.71 17.44
C SER A 425 19.45 8.35 18.50
N THR A 426 19.01 7.85 19.65
CA THR A 426 19.90 7.32 20.70
C THR A 426 20.66 6.07 20.24
N ARG A 427 20.01 5.17 19.50
CA ARG A 427 20.63 3.96 18.93
C ARG A 427 21.73 4.28 17.91
N TYR A 428 21.51 5.26 17.03
CA TYR A 428 22.43 5.57 15.94
C TYR A 428 23.59 6.49 16.34
N LEU A 429 23.36 7.39 17.30
CA LEU A 429 24.29 8.47 17.65
C LEU A 429 24.77 8.42 19.11
N GLY A 430 24.32 7.46 19.92
CA GLY A 430 24.57 7.43 21.37
C GLY A 430 26.06 7.36 21.76
N ASP A 431 26.92 6.85 20.89
CA ASP A 431 28.37 6.81 21.08
C ASP A 431 29.08 8.14 20.77
N ILE A 432 28.51 8.94 19.86
CA ILE A 432 29.01 10.26 19.44
C ILE A 432 28.51 11.36 20.38
N LEU A 433 27.25 11.29 20.84
CA LEU A 433 26.59 12.32 21.64
C LEU A 433 26.91 12.23 23.14
N LYS A 434 28.16 12.55 23.50
CA LYS A 434 28.61 12.62 24.89
C LYS A 434 28.11 13.92 25.55
N HIS A 435 27.68 13.87 26.81
CA HIS A 435 27.24 15.01 27.65
C HIS A 435 25.81 15.55 27.48
N MET A 436 24.91 14.86 26.77
CA MET A 436 23.49 15.27 26.64
C MET A 436 22.75 15.47 27.98
N ASN A 437 23.17 14.79 29.05
CA ASN A 437 22.56 14.87 30.38
C ASN A 437 23.18 15.93 31.32
N PHE A 438 24.13 16.73 30.84
CA PHE A 438 24.81 17.71 31.69
C PHE A 438 23.87 18.85 32.11
N LYS A 439 23.80 19.10 33.43
CA LYS A 439 23.10 20.25 34.03
C LYS A 439 24.13 21.13 34.74
N CYS A 440 24.21 22.40 34.35
CA CYS A 440 25.10 23.35 34.99
C CYS A 440 24.65 23.60 36.45
N PRO A 441 25.49 23.35 37.47
CA PRO A 441 25.18 23.67 38.86
C PRO A 441 25.02 25.18 39.06
N LYS A 442 24.12 25.60 39.96
CA LYS A 442 23.96 27.03 40.28
C LYS A 442 25.27 27.64 40.82
N PRO A 443 25.58 28.91 40.52
CA PRO A 443 26.73 29.59 41.10
C PRO A 443 26.54 29.69 42.62
N VAL A 444 27.63 29.50 43.38
CA VAL A 444 27.63 29.64 44.83
C VAL A 444 28.27 30.99 45.16
N GLU A 445 27.51 31.89 45.79
CA GLU A 445 27.94 33.27 46.08
C GLU A 445 29.08 33.31 47.11
N GLY A 446 30.03 34.25 46.95
CA GLY A 446 31.12 34.51 47.90
C GLY A 446 32.39 33.65 47.75
N LEU A 447 32.34 32.49 47.08
CA LEU A 447 33.50 31.60 46.91
C LEU A 447 34.56 32.14 45.93
N LEU A 448 34.16 32.95 44.95
CA LEU A 448 35.05 33.42 43.89
C LEU A 448 36.15 34.34 44.43
N LEU A 449 35.79 35.34 45.25
CA LEU A 449 36.75 36.28 45.82
C LEU A 449 37.74 35.55 46.74
N GLY A 450 37.26 34.67 47.63
CA GLY A 450 38.13 33.85 48.48
C GLY A 450 39.04 32.91 47.68
N ARG A 451 38.58 32.39 46.53
CA ARG A 451 39.40 31.57 45.64
C ARG A 451 40.49 32.38 44.93
N ILE A 452 40.17 33.57 44.42
CA ILE A 452 41.15 34.50 43.84
C ILE A 452 42.23 34.84 44.86
N GLU A 453 41.82 35.12 46.10
CA GLU A 453 42.72 35.44 47.20
C GLU A 453 43.65 34.26 47.54
N PHE A 454 43.11 33.04 47.60
CA PHE A 454 43.91 31.83 47.80
C PHE A 454 44.94 31.62 46.69
N LEU A 455 44.53 31.79 45.41
CA LEU A 455 45.43 31.66 44.27
C LEU A 455 46.49 32.76 44.25
N PHE A 456 46.14 33.99 44.62
CA PHE A 456 47.07 35.10 44.74
C PHE A 456 48.17 34.81 45.78
N HIS A 457 47.81 34.37 46.99
CA HIS A 457 48.80 34.04 48.03
C HIS A 457 49.77 32.92 47.61
N ARG A 458 49.33 31.99 46.76
CA ARG A 458 50.15 30.87 46.27
C ARG A 458 51.03 31.22 45.06
N SER A 459 50.75 32.33 44.38
CA SER A 459 51.41 32.72 43.12
C SER A 459 52.08 34.11 43.16
N ARG A 460 52.00 34.80 44.30
CA ARG A 460 52.54 36.16 44.48
C ARG A 460 54.05 36.18 44.27
N THR A 461 54.53 37.12 43.45
CA THR A 461 55.94 37.42 43.22
C THR A 461 56.41 38.56 44.11
N ALA A 462 57.70 38.92 44.08
CA ALA A 462 58.26 40.05 44.84
C ALA A 462 57.76 41.44 44.35
N GLU A 463 56.87 41.49 43.36
CA GLU A 463 56.32 42.73 42.82
C GLU A 463 55.31 43.38 43.78
N ILE A 464 55.36 44.71 43.89
CA ILE A 464 54.50 45.50 44.77
C ILE A 464 53.34 46.07 43.93
N GLY A 465 52.10 45.85 44.37
CA GLY A 465 50.91 46.48 43.78
C GLY A 465 50.48 45.95 42.40
N SER A 466 51.14 44.91 41.89
CA SER A 466 50.80 44.24 40.61
C SER A 466 50.52 42.76 40.84
N PHE A 467 49.87 42.11 39.88
CA PHE A 467 49.66 40.67 39.85
C PHE A 467 50.16 40.06 38.53
N PRO A 468 50.72 38.83 38.56
CA PRO A 468 51.20 38.18 37.35
C PRO A 468 50.02 37.79 36.44
N GLY A 469 50.16 37.99 35.12
CA GLY A 469 49.13 37.61 34.15
C GLY A 469 48.80 36.11 34.14
N SER A 470 49.71 35.26 34.62
CA SER A 470 49.48 33.81 34.81
C SER A 470 48.37 33.51 35.83
N LEU A 471 48.16 34.36 36.83
CA LEU A 471 47.08 34.21 37.82
C LEU A 471 45.71 34.47 37.20
N LEU A 472 45.62 35.47 36.31
CA LEU A 472 44.40 35.74 35.54
C LEU A 472 44.06 34.54 34.63
N ALA A 473 45.07 33.98 33.95
CA ALA A 473 44.91 32.80 33.11
C ALA A 473 44.42 31.57 33.91
N GLN A 474 45.02 31.30 35.06
CA GLN A 474 44.64 30.18 35.92
C GLN A 474 43.23 30.34 36.48
N THR A 475 42.88 31.53 36.95
CA THR A 475 41.55 31.82 37.50
C THR A 475 40.49 31.74 36.41
N PHE A 476 40.78 32.27 35.22
CA PHE A 476 39.90 32.16 34.06
C PHE A 476 39.63 30.70 33.70
N LYS A 477 40.69 29.89 33.59
CA LYS A 477 40.59 28.45 33.31
C LYS A 477 39.75 27.70 34.35
N GLU A 478 39.86 28.05 35.64
CA GLU A 478 39.01 27.47 36.70
C GLU A 478 37.53 27.87 36.54
N GLN A 479 37.24 29.12 36.17
CA GLN A 479 35.86 29.59 35.98
C GLN A 479 35.20 29.01 34.72
N THR A 480 35.97 28.79 33.66
CA THR A 480 35.46 28.33 32.36
C THR A 480 35.45 26.81 32.20
N GLN A 481 35.79 26.02 33.23
CA GLN A 481 35.76 24.54 33.17
C GLN A 481 34.41 23.97 32.69
N ARG A 482 33.32 24.71 32.93
CA ARG A 482 31.97 24.31 32.55
C ARG A 482 31.62 24.61 31.09
N TRP A 483 32.43 25.38 30.37
CA TRP A 483 32.16 25.72 28.97
C TRP A 483 32.19 24.48 28.07
N ALA A 484 33.14 23.57 28.30
CA ALA A 484 33.27 22.35 27.50
C ALA A 484 32.00 21.48 27.50
N PRO A 485 31.45 21.04 28.66
CA PRO A 485 30.24 20.24 28.66
C PRO A 485 28.99 21.00 28.17
N LEU A 486 28.93 22.33 28.33
CA LEU A 486 27.81 23.15 27.82
C LEU A 486 27.81 23.23 26.28
N VAL A 487 28.96 23.50 25.68
CA VAL A 487 29.11 23.55 24.22
C VAL A 487 28.81 22.18 23.60
N LEU A 488 29.40 21.11 24.15
CA LEU A 488 29.21 19.76 23.61
C LEU A 488 27.76 19.30 23.72
N LYS A 489 27.06 19.66 24.80
CA LYS A 489 25.62 19.44 24.95
C LYS A 489 24.83 20.19 23.88
N HIS A 490 25.07 21.49 23.70
CA HIS A 490 24.36 22.30 22.69
C HIS A 490 24.57 21.77 21.26
N VAL A 491 25.82 21.52 20.88
CA VAL A 491 26.16 20.95 19.57
C VAL A 491 25.47 19.60 19.37
N SER A 492 25.46 18.75 20.41
CA SER A 492 24.76 17.46 20.38
C SER A 492 23.24 17.59 20.20
N GLN A 493 22.61 18.57 20.86
CA GLN A 493 21.17 18.83 20.69
C GLN A 493 20.82 19.26 19.27
N VAL A 494 21.65 20.12 18.66
CA VAL A 494 21.48 20.54 17.26
C VAL A 494 21.67 19.36 16.30
N ILE A 495 22.66 18.50 16.54
CA ILE A 495 22.88 17.27 15.76
C ILE A 495 21.62 16.38 15.77
N VAL A 496 21.00 16.15 16.92
CA VAL A 496 19.77 15.33 17.03
C VAL A 496 18.64 15.92 16.19
N VAL A 497 18.43 17.25 16.27
CA VAL A 497 17.38 17.93 15.48
C VAL A 497 17.63 17.75 13.98
N ILE A 498 18.87 17.95 13.51
CA ILE A 498 19.24 17.78 12.10
C ILE A 498 19.08 16.32 11.66
N HIS A 499 19.55 15.37 12.46
CA HIS A 499 19.46 13.95 12.13
C HIS A 499 18.00 13.49 12.01
N LYS A 500 17.16 13.87 12.98
CA LYS A 500 15.72 13.58 12.95
C LYS A 500 15.07 14.18 11.70
N PHE A 501 15.37 15.43 11.37
CA PHE A 501 14.86 16.07 10.16
C PHE A 501 15.24 15.31 8.88
N ILE A 502 16.52 14.94 8.73
CA ILE A 502 17.01 14.19 7.55
C ILE A 502 16.27 12.86 7.43
N ARG A 503 16.17 12.12 8.53
CA ARG A 503 15.55 10.80 8.57
C ARG A 503 14.06 10.86 8.17
N ILE A 504 13.28 11.73 8.79
CA ILE A 504 11.83 11.81 8.49
C ILE A 504 11.62 12.34 7.06
N THR A 505 12.44 13.28 6.59
CA THR A 505 12.36 13.78 5.21
C THR A 505 12.62 12.67 4.19
N LEU A 506 13.65 11.86 4.40
CA LEU A 506 13.93 10.70 3.54
C LEU A 506 12.81 9.65 3.62
N GLN A 507 12.30 9.38 4.81
CA GLN A 507 11.21 8.41 5.00
C GLN A 507 9.95 8.82 4.23
N ARG A 508 9.58 10.11 4.27
CA ARG A 508 8.44 10.64 3.50
C ARG A 508 8.68 10.62 1.99
N LYS A 509 9.90 10.92 1.54
CA LYS A 509 10.25 10.87 0.11
C LYS A 509 10.32 9.44 -0.44
N CYS A 510 10.53 8.45 0.42
CA CYS A 510 10.51 7.04 0.09
C CYS A 510 9.17 6.36 0.44
N GLU A 511 8.08 7.12 0.63
CA GLU A 511 6.74 6.58 0.90
C GLU A 511 6.34 5.55 -0.18
N GLY A 512 6.15 4.29 0.24
CA GLY A 512 5.85 3.16 -0.65
C GLY A 512 6.99 2.14 -0.82
N ASP A 513 8.22 2.43 -0.40
CA ASP A 513 9.36 1.51 -0.48
C ASP A 513 10.26 1.58 0.77
N SER A 514 9.83 0.89 1.83
CA SER A 514 10.56 0.83 3.12
C SER A 514 11.98 0.27 2.96
N ASN A 515 12.16 -0.69 2.05
CA ASN A 515 13.46 -1.30 1.81
C ASN A 515 14.44 -0.29 1.20
N THR A 516 14.00 0.53 0.23
CA THR A 516 14.85 1.60 -0.32
C THR A 516 15.28 2.58 0.77
N PHE A 517 14.36 2.97 1.66
CA PHE A 517 14.69 3.88 2.76
C PHE A 517 15.75 3.30 3.70
N GLU A 518 15.55 2.07 4.19
CA GLU A 518 16.47 1.40 5.11
C GLU A 518 17.85 1.23 4.47
N MET A 519 17.91 0.74 3.22
CA MET A 519 19.17 0.53 2.52
C MET A 519 19.89 1.86 2.22
N LEU A 520 19.15 2.90 1.84
CA LEU A 520 19.72 4.22 1.60
C LEU A 520 20.24 4.86 2.90
N HIS A 521 19.43 4.85 3.96
CA HIS A 521 19.75 5.49 5.23
C HIS A 521 20.89 4.75 5.94
N ASP A 522 20.74 3.45 6.21
CA ASP A 522 21.64 2.72 7.10
C ASP A 522 22.97 2.35 6.42
N HIS A 523 22.96 1.96 5.14
CA HIS A 523 24.19 1.52 4.45
C HIS A 523 24.95 2.65 3.77
N LEU A 524 24.27 3.64 3.19
CA LEU A 524 24.95 4.72 2.43
C LEU A 524 25.11 6.01 3.23
N LEU A 525 24.03 6.51 3.84
CA LEU A 525 24.02 7.87 4.40
C LEU A 525 24.52 7.92 5.85
N LEU A 526 24.15 6.97 6.70
CA LEU A 526 24.48 6.97 8.12
C LEU A 526 25.99 7.05 8.39
N PRO A 527 26.89 6.28 7.73
CA PRO A 527 28.33 6.43 7.94
C PRO A 527 28.84 7.83 7.58
N LYS A 528 28.32 8.42 6.49
CA LYS A 528 28.70 9.76 6.03
C LYS A 528 28.18 10.85 6.97
N LEU A 529 26.95 10.70 7.47
CA LEU A 529 26.33 11.59 8.46
C LEU A 529 27.11 11.58 9.78
N ARG A 530 27.48 10.40 10.28
CA ARG A 530 28.29 10.25 11.50
C ARG A 530 29.64 10.94 11.37
N ALA A 531 30.32 10.76 10.24
CA ALA A 531 31.57 11.47 9.97
C ALA A 531 31.39 13.00 9.95
N ALA A 532 30.25 13.50 9.44
CA ALA A 532 29.94 14.94 9.46
C ALA A 532 29.68 15.48 10.87
N TYR A 533 28.93 14.73 11.69
CA TYR A 533 28.69 15.10 13.08
C TYR A 533 29.98 15.08 13.91
N GLN A 534 30.84 14.08 13.71
CA GLN A 534 32.13 13.99 14.40
C GLN A 534 33.02 15.19 14.06
N ARG A 535 33.12 15.59 12.79
CA ARG A 535 33.88 16.79 12.39
C ARG A 535 33.40 18.06 13.10
N ALA A 536 32.08 18.23 13.26
CA ALA A 536 31.53 19.39 13.97
C ALA A 536 31.91 19.37 15.46
N LEU A 537 31.87 18.19 16.10
CA LEU A 537 32.28 18.02 17.49
C LEU A 537 33.78 18.21 17.71
N ASP A 538 34.62 17.67 16.82
CA ASP A 538 36.07 17.86 16.86
C ASP A 538 36.43 19.33 16.71
N HIS A 539 35.75 20.06 15.81
CA HIS A 539 35.93 21.50 15.65
C HIS A 539 35.48 22.28 16.90
N ALA A 540 34.38 21.88 17.53
CA ALA A 540 33.94 22.48 18.79
C ALA A 540 34.97 22.26 19.92
N GLN A 541 35.59 21.08 19.99
CA GLN A 541 36.66 20.77 20.93
C GLN A 541 37.92 21.59 20.66
N PHE A 542 38.30 21.75 19.39
CA PHE A 542 39.40 22.62 19.00
C PHE A 542 39.17 24.08 19.43
N LEU A 543 37.97 24.62 19.21
CA LEU A 543 37.61 25.97 19.66
C LEU A 543 37.69 26.12 21.18
N LEU A 544 37.25 25.11 21.93
CA LEU A 544 37.38 25.06 23.38
C LEU A 544 38.85 25.03 23.81
N GLU A 545 39.69 24.24 23.14
CA GLU A 545 41.11 24.17 23.44
C GLU A 545 41.79 25.53 23.22
N VAL A 546 41.52 26.20 22.10
CA VAL A 546 42.07 27.52 21.77
C VAL A 546 41.73 28.56 22.85
N GLU A 547 40.48 28.60 23.31
CA GLU A 547 40.01 29.59 24.28
C GLU A 547 40.43 29.27 25.74
N LEU A 548 40.62 27.99 26.08
CA LEU A 548 40.87 27.53 27.46
C LEU A 548 42.34 27.22 27.79
N SER A 549 43.21 27.05 26.79
CA SER A 549 44.62 26.70 26.98
C SER A 549 45.59 27.89 26.93
N GLY A 550 45.19 28.99 26.29
CA GLY A 550 46.03 30.19 26.11
C GLY A 550 46.00 31.18 27.27
N GLN A 551 46.87 32.18 27.22
CA GLN A 551 46.78 33.35 28.11
C GLN A 551 45.61 34.25 27.68
N PRO A 552 44.83 34.82 28.62
CA PRO A 552 43.78 35.78 28.32
C PRO A 552 44.32 36.93 27.47
N TYR A 553 43.74 37.12 26.28
CA TYR A 553 44.18 38.15 25.35
C TYR A 553 42.98 38.75 24.61
N THR A 554 42.94 40.08 24.57
CA THR A 554 41.89 40.84 23.88
C THR A 554 42.43 42.15 23.35
N MET A 555 42.07 42.46 22.10
CA MET A 555 42.25 43.79 21.49
C MET A 555 40.91 44.56 21.42
N ASN A 556 39.87 44.03 22.04
CA ASN A 556 38.54 44.61 22.02
C ASN A 556 38.44 45.76 23.03
N HIS A 557 38.19 46.97 22.53
CA HIS A 557 38.04 48.20 23.33
C HIS A 557 36.96 48.12 24.42
N TYR A 558 35.95 47.24 24.27
CA TYR A 558 34.95 47.01 25.32
C TYR A 558 35.55 46.46 26.62
N PHE A 559 36.72 45.83 26.58
CA PHE A 559 37.40 45.39 27.80
C PHE A 559 37.69 46.57 28.75
N ASP A 560 38.33 47.62 28.23
CA ASP A 560 38.68 48.80 29.02
C ASP A 560 37.43 49.53 29.53
N SER A 561 36.41 49.66 28.68
CA SER A 561 35.13 50.25 29.08
C SER A 561 34.44 49.45 30.18
N ASN A 562 34.39 48.12 30.05
CA ASN A 562 33.79 47.24 31.07
C ASN A 562 34.58 47.27 32.39
N LEU A 563 35.91 47.40 32.31
CA LEU A 563 36.78 47.50 33.46
C LEU A 563 36.53 48.80 34.22
N GLN A 564 36.48 49.93 33.51
CA GLN A 564 36.15 51.23 34.10
C GLN A 564 34.76 51.24 34.74
N VAL A 565 33.76 50.65 34.08
CA VAL A 565 32.40 50.52 34.64
C VAL A 565 32.41 49.66 35.90
N SER A 566 33.13 48.54 35.91
CA SER A 566 33.24 47.66 37.10
C SER A 566 33.90 48.39 38.27
N GLN A 567 35.00 49.10 38.02
CA GLN A 567 35.70 49.92 39.02
C GLN A 567 34.83 51.07 39.55
N ALA A 568 34.12 51.77 38.66
CA ALA A 568 33.20 52.85 39.03
C ALA A 568 32.03 52.33 39.86
N THR A 569 31.46 51.17 39.50
CA THR A 569 30.38 50.51 40.24
C THR A 569 30.85 50.11 41.64
N ARG A 570 32.07 49.55 41.75
CA ARG A 570 32.70 49.20 43.03
C ARG A 570 32.92 50.43 43.90
N LEU A 571 33.41 51.53 43.32
CA LEU A 571 33.56 52.80 44.02
C LEU A 571 32.21 53.34 44.49
N GLN A 572 31.18 53.30 43.65
CA GLN A 572 29.82 53.70 44.00
C GLN A 572 29.27 52.87 45.16
N GLN A 573 29.48 51.54 45.16
CA GLN A 573 29.08 50.66 46.26
C GLN A 573 29.84 50.98 47.56
N ALA A 574 31.14 51.27 47.48
CA ALA A 574 31.94 51.68 48.63
C ALA A 574 31.49 53.03 49.19
N ILE A 575 31.17 53.99 48.31
CA ILE A 575 30.59 55.29 48.66
C ILE A 575 29.25 55.10 49.37
N ASN A 576 28.35 54.30 48.81
CA ASN A 576 27.05 54.00 49.42
C ASN A 576 27.20 53.33 50.80
N LYS A 577 28.17 52.44 50.96
CA LYS A 577 28.47 51.76 52.24
C LYS A 577 29.05 52.72 53.29
N ALA A 578 29.91 53.65 52.90
CA ALA A 578 30.57 54.59 53.81
C ALA A 578 29.67 55.76 54.23
N ILE A 579 28.76 56.19 53.35
CA ILE A 579 27.83 57.30 53.60
C ILE A 579 26.64 56.82 54.45
N GLY A 580 26.27 55.53 54.39
CA GLY A 580 25.07 55.01 55.05
C GLY A 580 23.77 55.62 54.48
N PRO A 581 22.60 55.00 54.69
CA PRO A 581 21.34 55.48 54.09
C PRO A 581 20.89 56.87 54.60
N GLU A 582 21.43 57.36 55.73
CA GLU A 582 20.94 58.58 56.40
C GLU A 582 21.72 59.87 56.10
N SER A 583 22.87 59.81 55.42
CA SER A 583 23.72 61.00 55.23
C SER A 583 23.47 61.75 53.92
N VAL A 584 22.51 61.29 53.11
CA VAL A 584 22.11 61.94 51.86
C VAL A 584 20.99 62.93 52.18
N ARG A 585 21.32 64.22 52.20
CA ARG A 585 20.32 65.29 52.31
C ARG A 585 19.91 65.74 50.91
N ASN A 586 18.65 65.52 50.55
CA ASN A 586 17.99 66.32 49.52
C ASN A 586 17.70 67.71 50.11
N VAL A 587 17.55 68.73 49.26
CA VAL A 587 17.45 70.15 49.67
C VAL A 587 16.28 70.44 50.63
N ASP A 588 15.34 69.52 50.82
CA ASP A 588 14.23 69.67 51.77
C ASP A 588 14.31 68.66 52.91
N GLY A 589 15.26 68.83 53.85
CA GLY A 589 15.14 68.51 55.29
C GLY A 589 14.46 67.20 55.77
N ALA A 590 14.30 66.16 54.96
CA ALA A 590 13.61 64.93 55.34
C ALA A 590 14.51 63.70 55.12
N THR A 591 14.66 62.91 56.18
CA THR A 591 15.34 61.62 56.16
C THR A 591 14.61 60.64 55.22
N ALA A 592 15.35 59.98 54.34
CA ALA A 592 14.81 58.98 53.45
C ALA A 592 14.29 57.78 54.25
N ARG A 593 12.95 57.59 54.28
CA ARG A 593 12.34 56.34 54.74
C ARG A 593 12.58 55.24 53.70
N ASN A 594 13.06 54.09 54.17
CA ASN A 594 13.20 52.84 53.41
C ASN A 594 11.91 52.48 52.67
N PRO A 595 11.96 52.03 51.39
CA PRO A 595 10.89 51.21 50.83
C PRO A 595 11.11 49.75 51.21
N SER A 596 10.22 49.25 52.05
CA SER A 596 10.00 47.84 52.36
C SER A 596 9.56 47.04 51.14
N THR A 597 10.17 45.86 51.01
CA THR A 597 9.63 44.57 50.55
C THR A 597 8.17 44.48 50.06
N ASN A 598 8.03 43.69 48.99
CA ASN A 598 6.85 42.92 48.53
C ASN A 598 5.78 43.64 47.67
N ALA A 599 5.86 43.41 46.35
CA ALA A 599 4.68 43.12 45.53
C ALA A 599 5.09 42.40 44.23
N SER A 600 4.43 41.28 43.95
CA SER A 600 4.25 40.69 42.62
C SER A 600 2.77 40.31 42.50
N PRO A 601 2.26 39.94 41.32
CA PRO A 601 1.92 40.78 40.17
C PRO A 601 0.41 40.69 39.84
N ALA A 602 -0.15 41.60 39.04
CA ALA A 602 -1.49 41.41 38.47
C ALA A 602 -1.67 42.08 37.09
N SER A 603 -1.70 41.21 36.08
CA SER A 603 -2.61 41.17 34.90
C SER A 603 -3.42 42.40 34.47
N GLY A 604 -3.39 42.70 33.16
CA GLY A 604 -4.43 43.49 32.50
C GLY A 604 -4.13 43.92 31.06
N GLU A 605 -4.31 42.99 30.11
CA GLU A 605 -4.79 43.14 28.72
C GLU A 605 -4.47 44.37 27.81
N ASN A 606 -3.92 44.00 26.63
CA ASN A 606 -4.30 44.38 25.26
C ASN A 606 -4.35 45.86 24.82
N THR A 607 -3.55 46.24 23.82
CA THR A 607 -3.98 46.26 22.39
C THR A 607 -2.90 46.81 21.42
N LEU A 608 -2.77 46.06 20.31
CA LEU A 608 -2.28 46.34 18.95
C LEU A 608 -1.90 47.77 18.52
N GLY A 609 -0.80 47.90 17.76
CA GLY A 609 -0.62 49.06 16.85
C GLY A 609 0.77 49.27 16.22
N ALA A 610 1.05 48.53 15.14
CA ALA A 610 1.81 48.91 13.92
C ALA A 610 3.13 49.75 13.93
N ASN A 611 4.06 49.22 13.12
CA ASN A 611 5.01 49.89 12.18
C ASN A 611 6.41 50.36 12.62
N ASN A 612 7.39 49.71 11.98
CA ASN A 612 8.56 50.24 11.25
C ASN A 612 9.31 51.46 11.81
N ASN A 613 10.60 51.31 12.15
CA ASN A 613 11.70 51.52 11.19
C ASN A 613 13.09 51.41 11.85
N ASN A 614 14.06 51.07 11.01
CA ASN A 614 15.51 51.13 11.22
C ASN A 614 15.99 52.45 11.84
N GLY A 615 17.01 52.38 12.71
CA GLY A 615 17.76 53.55 13.14
C GLY A 615 18.91 53.21 14.09
N SER A 616 20.13 53.19 13.54
CA SER A 616 21.42 53.23 14.25
C SER A 616 21.46 54.34 15.33
N PRO A 617 22.01 54.12 16.53
CA PRO A 617 22.27 55.21 17.47
C PRO A 617 23.72 55.71 17.30
N PHE A 618 23.92 56.50 16.25
CA PHE A 618 24.91 57.57 16.24
C PHE A 618 24.19 58.78 15.66
N ASP A 619 23.70 59.67 16.52
CA ASP A 619 23.69 61.08 16.15
C ASP A 619 23.78 61.97 17.39
N PHE A 620 24.67 62.95 17.28
CA PHE A 620 25.07 63.90 18.30
C PHE A 620 24.54 65.25 17.81
N THR A 621 23.35 65.66 18.25
CA THR A 621 22.88 67.03 18.02
C THR A 621 22.25 67.59 19.28
N SER A 622 22.97 68.58 19.81
CA SER A 622 22.56 69.63 20.74
C SER A 622 21.07 69.98 20.72
N GLN A 623 20.42 69.87 21.88
CA GLN A 623 19.25 70.68 22.19
C GLN A 623 19.65 71.68 23.29
N GLN A 624 19.43 72.95 22.97
CA GLN A 624 19.62 74.11 23.82
C GLN A 624 18.86 73.97 25.14
N GLU A 625 19.55 74.38 26.20
CA GLU A 625 18.98 74.71 27.51
C GLU A 625 17.89 75.77 27.38
N ASP A 626 16.78 75.56 28.05
CA ASP A 626 16.08 76.61 28.79
C ASP A 626 15.13 75.99 29.83
N GLY A 627 15.28 76.43 31.08
CA GLY A 627 14.27 76.23 32.12
C GLY A 627 14.72 75.43 33.36
N SER A 628 15.40 76.10 34.29
CA SER A 628 15.10 76.06 35.73
C SER A 628 14.57 74.72 36.30
N SER A 629 15.44 73.74 36.48
CA SER A 629 15.23 72.67 37.47
C SER A 629 16.56 72.41 38.15
N GLY A 630 16.69 72.83 39.41
CA GLY A 630 17.90 72.61 40.20
C GLY A 630 18.30 71.14 40.13
N ALA A 631 19.50 70.87 39.63
CA ALA A 631 20.03 69.52 39.53
C ALA A 631 19.96 68.89 40.93
N ALA A 632 19.18 67.81 41.06
CA ALA A 632 19.16 66.97 42.25
C ALA A 632 20.53 66.25 42.34
N GLY A 633 21.54 66.99 42.77
CA GLY A 633 22.89 66.51 43.02
C GLY A 633 22.98 65.92 44.40
N TRP A 634 23.68 64.78 44.50
CA TRP A 634 24.01 64.17 45.78
C TRP A 634 25.28 64.85 46.30
N TRP A 635 25.18 65.57 47.42
CA TRP A 635 26.31 66.30 47.99
C TRP A 635 26.97 65.46 49.08
N VAL A 636 28.27 65.18 48.93
CA VAL A 636 29.08 64.47 49.93
C VAL A 636 30.13 65.45 50.49
N PRO A 637 30.23 65.65 51.81
CA PRO A 637 31.27 66.50 52.39
C PRO A 637 32.67 66.02 52.00
N LYS A 638 33.57 66.94 51.62
CA LYS A 638 34.96 66.61 51.24
C LYS A 638 35.72 65.89 52.37
N SER A 639 35.38 66.15 53.62
CA SER A 639 35.91 65.47 54.82
C SER A 639 35.41 64.02 54.98
N MET A 640 34.40 63.60 54.21
CA MET A 640 33.90 62.24 54.17
C MET A 640 34.62 61.39 53.11
N LEU A 641 35.24 62.02 52.11
CA LEU A 641 36.10 61.33 51.14
C LEU A 641 37.31 60.69 51.82
N SER A 642 37.85 61.30 52.87
CA SER A 642 38.93 60.72 53.69
C SER A 642 38.47 59.56 54.58
N LYS A 643 37.16 59.27 54.66
CA LYS A 643 36.62 58.04 55.29
C LYS A 643 36.44 56.89 54.29
N LEU A 644 36.56 57.16 52.98
CA LEU A 644 36.56 56.13 51.92
C LEU A 644 37.91 55.42 51.82
N THR A 645 38.99 56.07 52.27
CA THR A 645 40.32 55.46 52.39
C THR A 645 40.29 54.48 53.56
N THR A 646 40.03 53.23 53.23
CA THR A 646 40.15 52.09 54.14
C THR A 646 41.59 51.61 54.11
N ASP A 647 42.14 51.27 55.28
CA ASP A 647 43.44 50.61 55.41
C ASP A 647 43.29 49.17 54.88
N ARG A 648 43.35 49.02 53.56
CA ARG A 648 43.17 47.74 52.87
C ARG A 648 44.51 47.03 52.78
N SER A 649 44.52 45.74 53.02
CA SER A 649 45.71 44.95 52.73
C SER A 649 46.00 44.95 51.22
N ASN A 650 47.27 44.86 50.84
CA ASN A 650 47.66 44.72 49.44
C ASN A 650 46.97 43.52 48.75
N ALA A 651 46.62 42.47 49.51
CA ALA A 651 45.94 41.29 49.00
C ALA A 651 44.45 41.55 48.66
N GLU A 652 43.74 42.31 49.50
CA GLU A 652 42.32 42.64 49.27
C GLU A 652 42.13 43.54 48.05
N GLN A 653 43.00 44.55 47.88
CA GLN A 653 42.95 45.44 46.73
C GLN A 653 43.22 44.70 45.42
N VAL A 654 44.29 43.89 45.39
CA VAL A 654 44.66 43.10 44.21
C VAL A 654 43.58 42.06 43.86
N ARG A 655 42.93 41.44 44.86
CA ARG A 655 41.81 40.50 44.65
C ARG A 655 40.64 41.16 43.93
N GLU A 656 40.24 42.36 44.33
CA GLU A 656 39.15 43.11 43.69
C GLU A 656 39.53 43.55 42.27
N ASP A 657 40.78 43.97 42.05
CA ASP A 657 41.26 44.37 40.73
C ASP A 657 41.36 43.18 39.76
N ILE A 658 41.81 42.01 40.24
CA ILE A 658 41.76 40.75 39.46
C ILE A 658 40.31 40.38 39.13
N HIS A 659 39.39 40.51 40.09
CA HIS A 659 37.99 40.20 39.86
C HIS A 659 37.37 41.09 38.78
N ASP A 660 37.62 42.40 38.80
CA ASP A 660 37.08 43.33 37.82
C ASP A 660 37.67 43.11 36.42
N ALA A 661 38.99 42.84 36.33
CA ALA A 661 39.65 42.45 35.09
C ALA A 661 39.11 41.12 34.54
N LEU A 662 38.96 40.10 35.41
CA LEU A 662 38.44 38.78 35.04
C LEU A 662 37.00 38.87 34.55
N ARG A 663 36.14 39.62 35.25
CA ARG A 663 34.73 39.83 34.87
C ARG A 663 34.62 40.52 33.50
N SER A 664 35.41 41.57 33.30
CA SER A 664 35.43 42.35 32.05
C SER A 664 35.91 41.51 30.87
N TYR A 665 36.99 40.73 31.07
CA TYR A 665 37.48 39.79 30.07
C TYR A 665 36.48 38.67 29.79
N TYR A 666 35.89 38.08 30.83
CA TYR A 666 34.91 36.99 30.70
C TYR A 666 33.69 37.40 29.86
N MET A 667 33.17 38.62 30.04
CA MET A 667 32.05 39.11 29.23
C MET A 667 32.39 39.19 27.73
N VAL A 668 33.59 39.69 27.40
CA VAL A 668 34.06 39.80 26.01
C VAL A 668 34.33 38.42 25.42
N ALA A 669 35.08 37.58 26.16
CA ALA A 669 35.44 36.23 25.75
C ALA A 669 34.21 35.35 25.53
N ARG A 670 33.23 35.37 26.45
CA ARG A 670 31.98 34.62 26.33
C ARG A 670 31.22 34.98 25.06
N ARG A 671 30.98 36.28 24.81
CA ARG A 671 30.22 36.72 23.62
C ARG A 671 30.91 36.29 22.34
N ARG A 672 32.22 36.56 22.23
CA ARG A 672 33.05 36.14 21.09
C ARG A 672 32.98 34.63 20.88
N PHE A 673 33.18 33.86 21.95
CA PHE A 673 33.23 32.40 21.88
C PHE A 673 31.89 31.79 21.47
N VAL A 674 30.78 32.27 22.03
CA VAL A 674 29.43 31.83 21.64
C VAL A 674 29.20 32.11 20.14
N ASP A 675 29.50 33.32 19.67
CA ASP A 675 29.32 33.66 18.25
C ASP A 675 30.17 32.78 17.33
N VAL A 676 31.43 32.51 17.71
CA VAL A 676 32.33 31.64 16.93
C VAL A 676 31.82 30.20 16.88
N VAL A 677 31.35 29.65 18.00
CA VAL A 677 30.76 28.30 18.03
C VAL A 677 29.51 28.24 17.15
N LEU A 678 28.62 29.22 17.26
CA LEU A 678 27.40 29.26 16.44
C LEU A 678 27.72 29.38 14.95
N GLN A 679 28.60 30.31 14.56
CA GLN A 679 28.95 30.52 13.16
C GLN A 679 29.71 29.33 12.56
N GLN A 680 30.75 28.84 13.25
CA GLN A 680 31.63 27.82 12.68
C GLN A 680 31.07 26.41 12.86
N VAL A 681 30.66 26.03 14.07
CA VAL A 681 30.19 24.66 14.33
C VAL A 681 28.77 24.47 13.79
N ILE A 682 27.84 25.36 14.17
CA ILE A 682 26.43 25.18 13.84
C ILE A 682 26.13 25.58 12.39
N PHE A 683 26.37 26.85 12.01
CA PHE A 683 26.02 27.32 10.67
C PHE A 683 26.92 26.75 9.59
N HIS A 684 28.24 26.75 9.78
CA HIS A 684 29.15 26.22 8.77
C HIS A 684 29.17 24.69 8.75
N PHE A 685 29.67 23.99 9.78
CA PHE A 685 29.82 22.53 9.71
C PHE A 685 28.50 21.77 9.62
N LEU A 686 27.49 22.12 10.42
CA LEU A 686 26.23 21.38 10.47
C LEU A 686 25.21 21.79 9.40
N LEU A 687 25.16 23.05 8.95
CA LEU A 687 24.10 23.52 8.03
C LEU A 687 24.57 23.80 6.59
N ASP A 688 25.75 24.39 6.37
CA ASP A 688 26.07 24.97 5.05
C ASP A 688 27.34 24.46 4.37
N SER A 689 28.28 23.84 5.08
CA SER A 689 29.51 23.32 4.48
C SER A 689 29.22 22.30 3.37
N LYS A 690 30.15 22.13 2.42
CA LYS A 690 30.04 21.06 1.40
C LYS A 690 29.89 19.66 2.02
N THR A 691 30.42 19.51 3.24
CA THR A 691 30.38 18.29 4.02
C THR A 691 29.26 18.28 5.07
N SER A 692 28.33 19.25 5.00
CA SER A 692 27.20 19.35 5.92
C SER A 692 26.29 18.13 5.76
N PRO A 693 25.74 17.61 6.87
CA PRO A 693 24.69 16.60 6.88
C PRO A 693 23.56 16.83 5.86
N LEU A 694 23.18 18.09 5.62
CA LEU A 694 22.10 18.45 4.70
C LEU A 694 22.50 18.31 3.22
N LYS A 695 23.79 18.39 2.91
CA LYS A 695 24.34 18.35 1.54
C LYS A 695 25.03 17.01 1.20
N ILE A 696 24.88 15.98 2.04
CA ILE A 696 25.47 14.65 1.79
C ILE A 696 24.75 13.91 0.67
N PHE A 697 23.41 13.97 0.64
CA PHE A 697 22.61 13.22 -0.33
C PHE A 697 22.19 14.09 -1.52
N THR A 698 23.03 14.14 -2.55
CA THR A 698 22.82 14.95 -3.75
C THR A 698 22.64 14.09 -5.01
N PRO A 699 22.07 14.65 -6.09
CA PRO A 699 22.03 13.97 -7.39
C PRO A 699 23.42 13.55 -7.88
N ASP A 700 24.46 14.35 -7.61
CA ASP A 700 25.84 14.01 -7.97
C ASP A 700 26.34 12.76 -7.24
N LEU A 701 25.98 12.61 -5.96
CA LEU A 701 26.28 11.38 -5.22
C LEU A 701 25.61 10.17 -5.88
N VAL A 702 24.36 10.30 -6.31
CA VAL A 702 23.63 9.22 -7.00
C VAL A 702 24.28 8.85 -8.34
N MET A 703 24.81 9.83 -9.08
CA MET A 703 25.53 9.59 -10.32
C MET A 703 26.86 8.84 -10.09
N SER A 704 27.49 9.03 -8.93
CA SER A 704 28.73 8.34 -8.56
C SER A 704 28.54 6.88 -8.09
N LEU A 705 27.30 6.44 -7.86
CA LEU A 705 27.01 5.08 -7.40
C LEU A 705 27.21 4.05 -8.52
N ASP A 706 27.86 2.94 -8.18
CA ASP A 706 28.01 1.79 -9.05
C ASP A 706 26.70 0.97 -9.18
N ASP A 707 26.65 0.09 -10.17
CA ASP A 707 25.46 -0.72 -10.46
C ASP A 707 25.10 -1.70 -9.34
N THR A 708 26.07 -2.14 -8.52
CA THR A 708 25.81 -3.03 -7.38
C THR A 708 25.15 -2.29 -6.23
N GLN A 709 25.62 -1.07 -5.93
CA GLN A 709 25.04 -0.16 -4.96
C GLN A 709 23.64 0.29 -5.39
N LEU A 710 23.45 0.62 -6.66
CA LEU A 710 22.13 0.97 -7.21
C LEU A 710 21.13 -0.17 -7.07
N LYS A 711 21.55 -1.40 -7.38
CA LYS A 711 20.69 -2.59 -7.24
C LYS A 711 20.38 -2.90 -5.79
N MET A 712 21.33 -2.73 -4.88
CA MET A 712 21.16 -2.94 -3.46
C MET A 712 20.17 -1.94 -2.84
N ILE A 713 20.23 -0.67 -3.25
CA ILE A 713 19.44 0.40 -2.65
C ILE A 713 18.08 0.54 -3.33
N ALA A 714 18.02 0.57 -4.66
CA ALA A 714 16.81 0.88 -5.43
C ALA A 714 16.29 -0.29 -6.28
N GLY A 715 16.88 -1.48 -6.14
CA GLY A 715 16.43 -2.68 -6.82
C GLY A 715 15.02 -3.09 -6.39
N GLU A 716 14.18 -3.43 -7.37
CA GLU A 716 12.88 -4.03 -7.08
C GLU A 716 13.05 -5.41 -6.44
N SER A 717 12.22 -5.68 -5.42
CA SER A 717 12.11 -7.05 -4.88
C SER A 717 11.67 -8.03 -5.96
N ALA A 718 12.07 -9.30 -5.84
CA ALA A 718 11.64 -10.34 -6.77
C ALA A 718 10.11 -10.43 -6.86
N ALA A 719 9.42 -10.35 -5.71
CA ALA A 719 7.96 -10.38 -5.64
C ALA A 719 7.30 -9.19 -6.37
N THR A 720 7.84 -7.97 -6.21
CA THR A 720 7.32 -6.77 -6.90
C THR A 720 7.55 -6.88 -8.41
N ARG A 721 8.72 -7.36 -8.83
CA ARG A 721 9.07 -7.56 -10.24
C ARG A 721 8.16 -8.60 -10.90
N ASP A 722 7.91 -9.71 -10.22
CA ASP A 722 7.08 -10.80 -10.75
C ASP A 722 5.60 -10.37 -10.81
N LYS A 723 5.09 -9.67 -9.78
CA LYS A 723 3.78 -9.01 -9.83
C LYS A 723 3.67 -8.04 -10.99
N ARG A 724 4.68 -7.18 -11.21
CA ARG A 724 4.69 -6.24 -12.34
C ARG A 724 4.62 -6.97 -13.68
N LYS A 725 5.39 -8.05 -13.86
CA LYS A 725 5.35 -8.87 -15.08
C LYS A 725 3.95 -9.44 -15.32
N VAL A 726 3.34 -10.05 -14.30
CA VAL A 726 1.98 -10.62 -14.40
C VAL A 726 0.96 -9.53 -14.73
N LEU A 727 0.97 -8.38 -14.05
CA LEU A 727 0.05 -7.28 -14.32
C LEU A 727 0.23 -6.70 -15.73
N THR A 728 1.48 -6.55 -16.19
CA THR A 728 1.79 -6.04 -17.54
C THR A 728 1.29 -7.00 -18.61
N GLN A 729 1.50 -8.31 -18.42
CA GLN A 729 1.00 -9.34 -19.32
C GLN A 729 -0.53 -9.36 -19.35
N ASN A 730 -1.17 -9.26 -18.19
CA ASN A 730 -2.62 -9.22 -18.08
C ASN A 730 -3.22 -8.00 -18.79
N ILE A 731 -2.60 -6.82 -18.67
CA ILE A 731 -3.02 -5.61 -19.39
C ILE A 731 -2.89 -5.81 -20.90
N LEU A 732 -1.78 -6.40 -21.37
CA LEU A 732 -1.59 -6.71 -22.79
C LEU A 732 -2.68 -7.66 -23.29
N ASN A 733 -2.92 -8.76 -22.57
CA ASN A 733 -3.94 -9.73 -22.92
C ASN A 733 -5.35 -9.11 -22.97
N MET A 734 -5.69 -8.23 -22.01
CA MET A 734 -6.98 -7.53 -22.00
C MET A 734 -7.12 -6.53 -23.16
N LYS A 735 -6.04 -5.84 -23.55
CA LYS A 735 -6.03 -4.96 -24.73
C LYS A 735 -6.23 -5.74 -26.03
N LEU A 736 -5.55 -6.87 -26.17
CA LEU A 736 -5.76 -7.79 -27.29
C LEU A 736 -7.20 -8.33 -27.30
N ALA A 737 -7.77 -8.64 -26.13
CA ALA A 737 -9.15 -9.12 -26.01
C ALA A 737 -10.17 -8.08 -26.48
N LEU A 738 -9.96 -6.80 -26.12
CA LEU A 738 -10.81 -5.70 -26.62
C LEU A 738 -10.70 -5.54 -28.14
N GLN A 739 -9.48 -5.64 -28.70
CA GLN A 739 -9.28 -5.58 -30.14
C GLN A 739 -9.97 -6.74 -30.89
N GLU A 740 -9.92 -7.96 -30.34
CA GLU A 740 -10.65 -9.11 -30.88
C GLU A 740 -12.18 -8.90 -30.83
N LEU A 741 -12.70 -8.31 -29.75
CA LEU A 741 -14.11 -7.96 -29.65
C LEU A 741 -14.52 -6.91 -30.70
N GLU A 742 -13.71 -5.87 -30.91
CA GLU A 742 -13.95 -4.85 -31.94
C GLU A 742 -13.96 -5.44 -33.36
N ASN A 743 -13.04 -6.36 -33.66
CA ASN A 743 -12.97 -7.04 -34.95
C ASN A 743 -14.18 -7.96 -35.23
N THR A 744 -14.99 -8.26 -34.22
CA THR A 744 -16.16 -9.14 -34.30
C THR A 744 -17.47 -8.34 -34.46
N LYS A 745 -17.45 -7.01 -34.28
CA LYS A 745 -18.56 -6.10 -34.62
C LYS A 745 -18.64 -5.95 -36.14
#